data_AF-A0AAJ6Z139-F1
#
_entry.id   AF-A0AAJ6Z139-F1
#
_cell.length_a   1.000
_cell.length_b   1.000
_cell.length_c   1.000
_cell.angle_alpha   90.00
_cell.angle_beta   90.00
_cell.angle_gamma   90.00
#
_symmetry.space_group_name_H-M   'P 1'
#
loop_
_entity.id
_entity.type
_entity.pdbx_description
1 polymer ?
#
loop_
_entity_poly.entity_id
_entity_poly.type
_entity_poly.pdbx_seq_one_letter_code
_entity_poly.pdbx_strand_id
1 'polypeptide(L)'
;MLSWLQHRWTGLWLLMLALGALTLFLYGFFPLKYHSGKFAHMDDLPNFIDGIGIDGQEVYNAGEHSVVLMVIDGLRYDFATEEYMPFLGELLKNKSACIYVSVAEPPTVTMPRIKAMMTGSISTFADVALNFGAPAVRGDSVLRVAASRGRHSVMYGDDTWLRLFPGLWAEHDGTTSFYVTDYTEVDYNVTRHLDRILSPDEDLKPIFDFLVLHYLGLDHIGHLEGARSPKIKPKLIEMDEVVKKLYTAMRQWSRTGVLIVCGDHGMRDAGGHGGASPAEVLVPMVVIKTDDGFRCPHPNGPGPTVGQVDIAPTVAWLLRAPPPGDSAGRVLPALMPADVRQHLYLLHVLASHNAKQGLPTDTEFFKQFQRAEKQFAQYLATGQQSAAKIAKEFYDESLDAMSKYLTETTAEFDLFAINFATVLLYILAAAASCATLYSLQTEIRKPSITHHQPSKVSLLLAFAIMFIIFSIILVISCFITETKSSFCSFSPLWSIAFFAAALVLTIAYFVIKTGVEKVKDMTALKELNAIDYLLIYGTLFHSWSFFGTSFIEEEHMTWYFYWNTLMFFVLIRTVVVIVTYLSKRWSGATETQEKPELEERMSSVGVSILPQWVLLIALHRYLRTMNQTGDRWLFLPDTADWLNAPENAFYLQAHLLIGTLATLGICLWNVRHMNNYMYIHSILTILATICILSYRIASESLETPFSDIKSWDTITIVNLFWAILIIQALYEIIIYAGIFKSCGCDPGTKKFGYSKPKVKSEDYYYEPAEEPWNVDSVKLNLVRSLSHIMLNDLMLIVILLMRPHNVIMVPSVFVTSVMISKCLDHRLLDGRAGKGKEVADLIGQSLVHVWIGMVFFFYQGNSNSLASVDLGSGYVGLREYSPWRVALRMGLHAYAGPALAGAALFCRLALLSDTWQRYIQSVWRVCNIYALHRIYAVAVYCVVAVTFRHHLFVWSVFSPKLLYDFVATVFTVQALATIAQIVLLTNLTRWVASLRF
;
A
#
# COMPACT_ATOMS: atom_id res chain seq x y z
N MET A 1 5.58 37.08 -6.60
CA MET A 1 4.21 36.90 -6.07
C MET A 1 3.09 37.04 -7.10
N LEU A 2 3.23 37.73 -8.24
CA LEU A 2 2.19 37.80 -9.31
C LEU A 2 2.22 36.64 -10.34
N SER A 3 3.12 35.65 -10.17
CA SER A 3 3.33 34.55 -11.12
C SER A 3 2.96 33.16 -10.58
N TRP A 4 2.19 33.05 -9.49
CA TRP A 4 1.85 31.73 -8.92
C TRP A 4 1.06 30.85 -9.88
N LEU A 5 0.16 31.42 -10.70
CA LEU A 5 -0.55 30.68 -11.76
C LEU A 5 0.28 30.48 -13.04
N GLN A 6 1.27 31.34 -13.27
CA GLN A 6 2.15 31.25 -14.44
C GLN A 6 3.36 30.33 -14.19
N HIS A 7 3.54 29.90 -12.94
CA HIS A 7 4.60 28.97 -12.60
C HIS A 7 4.27 27.60 -13.21
N ARG A 8 5.23 27.04 -13.95
CA ARG A 8 5.03 25.81 -14.73
C ARG A 8 4.76 24.55 -13.88
N TRP A 9 4.87 24.69 -12.56
CA TRP A 9 4.75 23.61 -11.58
C TRP A 9 3.67 23.86 -10.52
N THR A 10 2.75 24.80 -10.75
CA THR A 10 1.69 25.12 -9.77
C THR A 10 0.87 23.90 -9.38
N GLY A 11 0.48 23.04 -10.33
CA GLY A 11 -0.20 21.78 -10.03
C GLY A 11 0.61 20.86 -9.10
N LEU A 12 1.91 20.69 -9.35
CA LEU A 12 2.79 19.89 -8.49
C LEU A 12 2.89 20.47 -7.07
N TRP A 13 3.03 21.80 -6.95
CA TRP A 13 3.04 22.46 -5.63
C TRP A 13 1.72 22.26 -4.89
N LEU A 14 0.58 22.47 -5.55
CA LEU A 14 -0.73 22.25 -4.94
C LEU A 14 -0.94 20.78 -4.53
N LEU A 15 -0.44 19.83 -5.32
CA LEU A 15 -0.49 18.41 -4.99
C LEU A 15 0.37 18.08 -3.77
N MET A 16 1.55 18.67 -3.62
CA MET A 16 2.38 18.51 -2.41
C MET A 16 1.70 19.10 -1.17
N LEU A 17 1.05 20.26 -1.31
CA LEU A 17 0.26 20.85 -0.21
C LEU A 17 -0.95 19.97 0.15
N ALA A 18 -1.59 19.37 -0.85
CA ALA A 18 -2.70 18.44 -0.65
C ALA A 18 -2.24 17.13 0.01
N LEU A 19 -1.03 16.63 -0.31
CA LEU A 19 -0.44 15.50 0.39
C LEU A 19 -0.22 15.83 1.88
N GLY A 20 0.24 17.04 2.20
CA GLY A 20 0.35 17.51 3.59
C GLY A 20 -1.01 17.57 4.32
N ALA A 21 -2.05 18.08 3.65
CA ALA A 21 -3.41 18.08 4.18
C ALA A 21 -3.95 16.65 4.38
N LEU A 22 -3.70 15.75 3.43
CA LEU A 22 -4.06 14.34 3.55
C LEU A 22 -3.33 13.67 4.72
N THR A 23 -2.04 13.93 4.93
CA THR A 23 -1.31 13.41 6.11
C THR A 23 -1.95 13.88 7.42
N LEU A 24 -2.40 15.14 7.51
CA LEU A 24 -3.14 15.64 8.67
C LEU A 24 -4.50 14.92 8.83
N PHE A 25 -5.19 14.67 7.71
CA PHE A 25 -6.43 13.87 7.72
C PHE A 25 -6.15 12.46 8.27
N LEU A 26 -5.12 11.77 7.77
CA LEU A 26 -4.76 10.42 8.24
C LEU A 26 -4.39 10.42 9.72
N TYR A 27 -3.64 11.43 10.19
CA TYR A 27 -3.31 11.58 11.60
C TYR A 27 -4.56 11.65 12.49
N GLY A 28 -5.57 12.41 12.06
CA GLY A 28 -6.81 12.51 12.82
C GLY A 28 -7.74 11.31 12.64
N PHE A 29 -7.75 10.70 11.46
CA PHE A 29 -8.62 9.58 11.10
C PHE A 29 -8.13 8.25 11.68
N PHE A 30 -6.82 8.08 11.84
CA PHE A 30 -6.23 6.87 12.39
C PHE A 30 -5.84 7.09 13.86
N PRO A 31 -6.64 6.58 14.81
CA PRO A 31 -6.40 6.78 16.24
C PRO A 31 -5.08 6.12 16.64
N LEU A 32 -4.15 6.90 17.18
CA LEU A 32 -2.91 6.36 17.76
C LEU A 32 -3.10 6.16 19.26
N LYS A 33 -3.09 4.90 19.71
CA LYS A 33 -3.06 4.60 21.15
C LYS A 33 -1.72 5.02 21.74
N TYR A 34 -1.77 6.00 22.64
CA TYR A 34 -0.64 6.26 23.53
C TYR A 34 -0.65 5.22 24.64
N HIS A 35 0.36 4.35 24.66
CA HIS A 35 0.61 3.44 25.78
C HIS A 35 0.77 4.25 27.05
N SER A 36 0.14 3.81 28.15
CA SER A 36 0.18 4.54 29.42
C SER A 36 1.61 4.65 29.98
N GLY A 37 2.51 3.79 29.50
CA GLY A 37 3.90 3.69 29.95
C GLY A 37 4.03 3.13 31.36
N LYS A 38 2.93 2.64 31.95
CA LYS A 38 2.91 2.02 33.27
C LYS A 38 3.29 0.55 33.14
N PHE A 39 4.22 0.11 33.96
CA PHE A 39 4.60 -1.30 34.08
C PHE A 39 3.90 -1.90 35.29
N ALA A 40 3.34 -3.09 35.14
CA ALA A 40 2.66 -3.79 36.21
C ALA A 40 3.66 -4.52 37.13
N HIS A 41 3.39 -4.48 38.43
CA HIS A 41 4.17 -5.15 39.46
C HIS A 41 3.26 -6.03 40.34
N MET A 42 3.84 -7.05 40.98
CA MET A 42 3.09 -7.91 41.92
C MET A 42 2.55 -7.13 43.13
N ASP A 43 3.18 -6.01 43.47
CA ASP A 43 2.74 -5.12 44.56
C ASP A 43 1.46 -4.34 44.21
N ASP A 44 1.08 -4.30 42.92
CA ASP A 44 -0.15 -3.66 42.46
C ASP A 44 -1.40 -4.54 42.69
N LEU A 45 -1.20 -5.80 43.11
CA LEU A 45 -2.30 -6.73 43.38
C LEU A 45 -3.13 -6.28 44.60
N PRO A 46 -4.48 -6.36 44.53
CA PRO A 46 -5.36 -5.88 45.58
C PRO A 46 -5.29 -6.73 46.84
N ASN A 47 -4.84 -6.14 47.94
CA ASN A 47 -4.82 -6.79 49.26
C ASN A 47 -6.12 -6.57 50.08
N PHE A 48 -7.09 -5.88 49.50
CA PHE A 48 -8.39 -5.63 50.12
C PHE A 48 -9.50 -5.73 49.07
N ILE A 49 -10.60 -6.39 49.42
CA ILE A 49 -11.83 -6.48 48.61
C ILE A 49 -12.97 -5.91 49.45
N ASP A 50 -13.51 -4.74 49.06
CA ASP A 50 -14.54 -4.02 49.81
C ASP A 50 -14.24 -3.92 51.33
N GLY A 51 -12.99 -3.60 51.67
CA GLY A 51 -12.52 -3.45 53.06
C GLY A 51 -12.14 -4.75 53.79
N ILE A 52 -12.30 -5.93 53.18
CA ILE A 52 -11.86 -7.21 53.74
C ILE A 52 -10.44 -7.52 53.27
N GLY A 53 -9.53 -7.79 54.21
CA GLY A 53 -8.15 -8.13 53.92
C GLY A 53 -8.00 -9.50 53.26
N ILE A 54 -7.16 -9.57 52.23
CA ILE A 54 -6.75 -10.78 51.53
C ILE A 54 -5.27 -10.65 51.16
N ASP A 55 -4.47 -11.69 51.36
CA ASP A 55 -3.08 -11.67 50.88
C ASP A 55 -3.09 -11.94 49.36
N GLY A 56 -2.91 -10.87 48.59
CA GLY A 56 -2.97 -10.93 47.15
C GLY A 56 -1.83 -11.77 46.54
N GLN A 57 -0.66 -11.79 47.16
CA GLN A 57 0.49 -12.56 46.67
C GLN A 57 0.36 -14.05 46.97
N GLU A 58 -0.25 -14.40 48.10
CA GLU A 58 -0.57 -15.79 48.45
C GLU A 58 -1.65 -16.37 47.53
N VAL A 59 -2.74 -15.62 47.31
CA VAL A 59 -3.91 -16.10 46.56
C VAL A 59 -3.66 -16.07 45.05
N TYR A 60 -2.88 -15.12 44.53
CA TYR A 60 -2.49 -15.06 43.13
C TYR A 60 -1.36 -16.07 42.83
N ASN A 61 -1.67 -17.36 42.88
CA ASN A 61 -0.69 -18.41 42.69
C ASN A 61 -1.25 -19.55 41.83
N ALA A 62 -0.84 -19.59 40.56
CA ALA A 62 -1.23 -20.62 39.61
C ALA A 62 -0.56 -21.99 39.88
N GLY A 63 0.49 -22.06 40.70
CA GLY A 63 1.37 -23.22 40.81
C GLY A 63 2.59 -23.14 39.88
N GLU A 64 3.34 -24.23 39.75
CA GLU A 64 4.50 -24.30 38.86
C GLU A 64 4.09 -24.84 37.48
N HIS A 65 4.11 -23.97 36.47
CA HIS A 65 3.83 -24.31 35.08
C HIS A 65 5.03 -24.04 34.18
N SER A 66 5.17 -24.83 33.13
CA SER A 66 5.96 -24.49 31.94
C SER A 66 5.00 -24.32 30.77
N VAL A 67 5.06 -23.14 30.14
CA VAL A 67 4.10 -22.74 29.10
C VAL A 67 4.77 -22.74 27.73
N VAL A 68 4.16 -23.40 26.76
CA VAL A 68 4.56 -23.36 25.35
C VAL A 68 3.46 -22.67 24.55
N LEU A 69 3.81 -21.59 23.86
CA LEU A 69 2.96 -20.92 22.87
C LEU A 69 3.47 -21.28 21.48
N MET A 70 2.76 -22.16 20.78
CA MET A 70 3.02 -22.54 19.40
C MET A 70 2.09 -21.74 18.49
N VAL A 71 2.67 -20.79 17.76
CA VAL A 71 1.98 -20.00 16.74
C VAL A 71 2.28 -20.63 15.38
N ILE A 72 1.24 -20.93 14.62
CA ILE A 72 1.34 -21.40 13.24
C ILE A 72 0.78 -20.30 12.35
N ASP A 73 1.66 -19.62 11.61
CA ASP A 73 1.30 -18.47 10.77
C ASP A 73 0.29 -18.89 9.69
N GLY A 74 -0.77 -18.10 9.53
CA GLY A 74 -1.83 -18.37 8.56
C GLY A 74 -2.79 -19.53 8.91
N LEU A 75 -2.73 -20.09 10.12
CA LEU A 75 -3.58 -21.22 10.53
C LEU A 75 -5.06 -20.84 10.63
N ARG A 76 -5.85 -21.25 9.63
CA ARG A 76 -7.31 -21.09 9.62
C ARG A 76 -7.99 -22.00 10.64
N TYR A 77 -9.13 -21.54 11.16
CA TYR A 77 -9.93 -22.32 12.11
C TYR A 77 -10.36 -23.69 11.56
N ASP A 78 -10.73 -23.76 10.28
CA ASP A 78 -11.19 -24.98 9.62
C ASP A 78 -10.09 -26.01 9.32
N PHE A 79 -8.81 -25.67 9.56
CA PHE A 79 -7.69 -26.60 9.45
C PHE A 79 -7.47 -27.45 10.70
N ALA A 80 -7.98 -27.05 11.86
CA ALA A 80 -7.81 -27.78 13.13
C ALA A 80 -8.80 -28.95 13.25
N THR A 81 -8.66 -29.97 12.37
CA THR A 81 -9.57 -31.12 12.30
C THR A 81 -8.80 -32.45 12.20
N GLU A 82 -9.47 -33.58 12.47
CA GLU A 82 -8.90 -34.93 12.34
C GLU A 82 -8.39 -35.25 10.92
N GLU A 83 -8.87 -34.54 9.89
CA GLU A 83 -8.43 -34.73 8.50
C GLU A 83 -7.04 -34.12 8.22
N TYR A 84 -6.80 -32.92 8.75
CA TYR A 84 -5.59 -32.13 8.47
C TYR A 84 -4.55 -32.24 9.59
N MET A 85 -5.00 -32.36 10.84
CA MET A 85 -4.19 -32.49 12.05
C MET A 85 -4.72 -33.67 12.91
N PRO A 86 -4.44 -34.92 12.51
CA PRO A 86 -5.03 -36.11 13.13
C PRO A 86 -4.85 -36.23 14.65
N PHE A 87 -3.64 -35.98 15.16
CA PHE A 87 -3.32 -36.09 16.58
C PHE A 87 -4.05 -35.01 17.39
N LEU A 88 -3.98 -33.75 16.97
CA LEU A 88 -4.73 -32.65 17.57
C LEU A 88 -6.25 -32.93 17.55
N GLY A 89 -6.77 -33.39 16.41
CA GLY A 89 -8.18 -33.75 16.24
C GLY A 89 -8.63 -34.84 17.21
N GLU A 90 -7.80 -35.85 17.46
CA GLU A 90 -8.08 -36.90 18.44
C GLU A 90 -8.12 -36.36 19.89
N LEU A 91 -7.17 -35.49 20.26
CA LEU A 91 -7.17 -34.86 21.58
C LEU A 91 -8.44 -34.02 21.83
N LEU A 92 -8.89 -33.29 20.81
CA LEU A 92 -10.14 -32.51 20.86
C LEU A 92 -11.37 -33.40 21.01
N LYS A 93 -11.44 -34.48 20.23
CA LYS A 93 -12.53 -35.47 20.28
C LYS A 93 -12.66 -36.13 21.66
N ASN A 94 -11.53 -36.46 22.28
CA ASN A 94 -11.45 -37.09 23.60
C ASN A 94 -11.52 -36.10 24.78
N LYS A 95 -11.67 -34.79 24.51
CA LYS A 95 -11.67 -33.71 25.51
C LYS A 95 -10.37 -33.57 26.32
N SER A 96 -9.27 -34.13 25.82
CA SER A 96 -7.91 -33.92 26.37
C SER A 96 -7.32 -32.57 25.94
N ALA A 97 -7.96 -31.89 24.99
CA ALA A 97 -7.68 -30.53 24.56
C ALA A 97 -8.97 -29.71 24.47
N CYS A 98 -8.86 -28.39 24.59
CA CYS A 98 -9.95 -27.45 24.34
C CYS A 98 -9.66 -26.59 23.12
N ILE A 99 -10.60 -26.50 22.18
CA ILE A 99 -10.55 -25.55 21.07
C ILE A 99 -11.46 -24.36 21.35
N TYR A 100 -10.99 -23.16 21.02
CA TYR A 100 -11.74 -21.92 21.00
C TYR A 100 -11.72 -21.32 19.60
N VAL A 101 -12.77 -20.57 19.25
CA VAL A 101 -12.78 -19.71 18.06
C VAL A 101 -12.11 -18.41 18.44
N SER A 102 -10.87 -18.19 17.99
CA SER A 102 -10.17 -16.93 18.21
C SER A 102 -10.40 -16.00 17.03
N VAL A 103 -10.79 -14.74 17.31
CA VAL A 103 -11.03 -13.74 16.26
C VAL A 103 -9.81 -12.83 16.13
N ALA A 104 -9.08 -12.98 15.04
CA ALA A 104 -8.03 -12.06 14.61
C ALA A 104 -8.66 -10.80 14.00
N GLU A 105 -8.54 -9.68 14.68
CA GLU A 105 -9.15 -8.44 14.22
C GLU A 105 -8.42 -7.85 12.99
N PRO A 106 -9.16 -7.31 12.00
CA PRO A 106 -8.57 -6.64 10.85
C PRO A 106 -7.73 -5.40 11.24
N PRO A 107 -6.60 -5.16 10.56
CA PRO A 107 -6.04 -5.97 9.47
C PRO A 107 -5.35 -7.21 10.05
N THR A 108 -5.66 -8.37 9.46
CA THR A 108 -5.15 -9.68 9.90
C THR A 108 -3.72 -9.89 9.41
N VAL A 109 -2.77 -9.16 9.97
CA VAL A 109 -1.34 -9.24 9.63
C VAL A 109 -0.52 -9.61 10.88
N THR A 110 0.58 -10.36 10.72
CA THR A 110 1.37 -10.99 11.79
C THR A 110 1.79 -10.06 12.93
N MET A 111 2.49 -8.97 12.64
CA MET A 111 3.10 -8.11 13.68
C MET A 111 2.09 -7.54 14.70
N PRO A 112 0.95 -6.95 14.27
CA PRO A 112 -0.12 -6.52 15.16
C PRO A 112 -0.71 -7.62 16.05
N ARG A 113 -0.73 -8.87 15.57
CA ARG A 113 -1.29 -10.03 16.27
C ARG A 113 -0.33 -10.53 17.34
N ILE A 114 0.96 -10.61 17.03
CA ILE A 114 2.01 -10.86 18.03
C ILE A 114 1.95 -9.82 19.16
N LYS A 115 1.83 -8.53 18.81
CA LYS A 115 1.69 -7.45 19.80
C LYS A 115 0.44 -7.64 20.65
N ALA A 116 -0.70 -8.01 20.06
CA ALA A 116 -1.94 -8.25 20.81
C ALA A 116 -1.81 -9.42 21.79
N MET A 117 -1.24 -10.56 21.34
CA MET A 117 -1.04 -11.75 22.17
C MET A 117 -0.11 -11.49 23.36
N MET A 118 0.88 -10.60 23.23
CA MET A 118 1.88 -10.35 24.28
C MET A 118 1.59 -9.13 25.17
N THR A 119 0.78 -8.18 24.72
CA THR A 119 0.42 -6.99 25.51
C THR A 119 -0.99 -7.06 26.09
N GLY A 120 -1.85 -7.91 25.53
CA GLY A 120 -3.27 -7.96 25.90
C GLY A 120 -4.07 -6.76 25.39
N SER A 121 -3.50 -6.00 24.45
CA SER A 121 -4.10 -4.79 23.89
C SER A 121 -4.21 -4.90 22.37
N ILE A 122 -5.31 -4.43 21.79
CA ILE A 122 -5.47 -4.40 20.33
C ILE A 122 -4.59 -3.31 19.73
N SER A 123 -3.85 -3.71 18.70
CA SER A 123 -3.16 -2.81 17.78
C SER A 123 -4.17 -2.09 16.89
N THR A 124 -4.11 -0.76 16.86
CA THR A 124 -4.98 0.02 15.98
C THR A 124 -4.60 -0.15 14.51
N PHE A 125 -5.52 0.10 13.58
CA PHE A 125 -5.20 0.13 12.15
C PHE A 125 -4.05 1.10 11.83
N ALA A 126 -3.98 2.21 12.59
CA ALA A 126 -2.88 3.19 12.57
C ALA A 126 -1.54 2.57 12.91
N ASP A 127 -1.49 1.76 13.98
CA ASP A 127 -0.29 1.05 14.41
C ASP A 127 0.21 0.16 13.28
N VAL A 128 -0.68 -0.50 12.54
CA VAL A 128 -0.29 -1.38 11.44
C VAL A 128 0.34 -0.61 10.28
N ALA A 129 -0.31 0.48 9.85
CA ALA A 129 0.13 1.26 8.70
C ALA A 129 1.44 2.02 8.97
N LEU A 130 1.63 2.56 10.17
CA LEU A 130 2.81 3.36 10.52
C LEU A 130 3.99 2.51 10.99
N ASN A 131 3.74 1.30 11.49
CA ASN A 131 4.77 0.44 12.06
C ASN A 131 5.08 -0.77 11.18
N PHE A 132 4.92 -0.67 9.86
CA PHE A 132 5.18 -1.73 8.86
C PHE A 132 6.60 -2.35 8.92
N GLY A 133 7.49 -1.86 9.80
CA GLY A 133 8.81 -2.40 10.12
C GLY A 133 8.99 -2.97 11.54
N ALA A 134 7.90 -3.22 12.29
CA ALA A 134 7.91 -3.82 13.63
C ALA A 134 8.85 -3.14 14.66
N PRO A 135 8.75 -1.82 14.92
CA PRO A 135 9.53 -1.15 15.94
C PRO A 135 9.21 -1.70 17.34
N ALA A 136 10.22 -1.65 18.23
CA ALA A 136 10.15 -2.21 19.57
C ALA A 136 8.96 -1.70 20.40
N VAL A 137 8.29 -2.63 21.08
CA VAL A 137 7.19 -2.35 22.01
C VAL A 137 7.74 -1.70 23.27
N ARG A 138 7.33 -0.45 23.50
CA ARG A 138 7.75 0.35 24.67
C ARG A 138 6.87 0.13 25.91
N GLY A 139 5.62 -0.28 25.72
CA GLY A 139 4.68 -0.60 26.80
C GLY A 139 5.01 -1.90 27.51
N ASP A 140 4.17 -2.23 28.50
CA ASP A 140 4.28 -3.48 29.25
C ASP A 140 3.92 -4.70 28.38
N SER A 141 4.41 -5.88 28.75
CA SER A 141 4.13 -7.13 28.03
C SER A 141 4.36 -8.35 28.91
N VAL A 142 3.85 -9.51 28.49
CA VAL A 142 4.09 -10.82 29.14
C VAL A 142 5.59 -11.01 29.44
N LEU A 143 6.46 -10.69 28.49
CA LEU A 143 7.90 -10.87 28.64
C LEU A 143 8.51 -9.95 29.70
N ARG A 144 8.04 -8.71 29.81
CA ARG A 144 8.52 -7.78 30.85
C ARG A 144 8.06 -8.21 32.24
N VAL A 145 6.78 -8.55 32.40
CA VAL A 145 6.25 -9.02 33.69
C VAL A 145 6.88 -10.36 34.09
N ALA A 146 7.13 -11.26 33.13
CA ALA A 146 7.84 -12.52 33.34
C ALA A 146 9.30 -12.30 33.76
N ALA A 147 10.03 -11.42 33.06
CA ALA A 147 11.42 -11.07 33.40
C ALA A 147 11.52 -10.44 34.80
N SER A 148 10.55 -9.61 35.20
CA SER A 148 10.49 -9.04 36.56
C SER A 148 10.36 -10.10 37.66
N ARG A 149 9.90 -11.30 37.31
CA ARG A 149 9.77 -12.47 38.18
C ARG A 149 10.91 -13.48 38.01
N GLY A 150 11.94 -13.13 37.24
CA GLY A 150 13.07 -14.01 36.95
C GLY A 150 12.70 -15.25 36.12
N ARG A 151 11.63 -15.18 35.32
CA ARG A 151 11.18 -16.30 34.48
C ARG A 151 12.00 -16.41 33.20
N HIS A 152 12.41 -17.62 32.88
CA HIS A 152 13.24 -17.90 31.71
C HIS A 152 12.36 -18.03 30.44
N SER A 153 12.40 -17.02 29.58
CA SER A 153 11.62 -16.95 28.34
C SER A 153 12.48 -17.20 27.11
N VAL A 154 12.06 -18.12 26.24
CA VAL A 154 12.79 -18.58 25.03
C VAL A 154 11.94 -18.39 23.78
N MET A 155 12.55 -18.02 22.64
CA MET A 155 11.84 -17.83 21.36
C MET A 155 12.58 -18.48 20.19
N TYR A 156 11.90 -19.32 19.43
CA TYR A 156 12.36 -19.81 18.13
C TYR A 156 11.28 -19.57 17.06
N GLY A 157 11.61 -18.92 15.95
CA GLY A 157 10.64 -18.59 14.90
C GLY A 157 10.85 -17.23 14.29
N ASP A 158 9.79 -16.61 13.76
CA ASP A 158 9.84 -15.31 13.07
C ASP A 158 10.65 -14.24 13.84
N ASP A 159 11.60 -13.60 13.17
CA ASP A 159 12.44 -12.56 13.76
C ASP A 159 11.68 -11.27 14.14
N THR A 160 10.42 -11.13 13.73
CA THR A 160 9.48 -10.09 14.19
C THR A 160 9.38 -10.05 15.72
N TRP A 161 9.42 -11.20 16.38
CA TRP A 161 9.44 -11.28 17.86
C TRP A 161 10.66 -10.59 18.47
N LEU A 162 11.83 -10.68 17.82
CA LEU A 162 13.07 -10.05 18.28
C LEU A 162 13.04 -8.54 18.08
N ARG A 163 12.41 -8.06 17.00
CA ARG A 163 12.26 -6.63 16.70
C ARG A 163 11.27 -5.96 17.65
N LEU A 164 10.16 -6.64 17.97
CA LEU A 164 9.15 -6.15 18.90
C LEU A 164 9.63 -6.17 20.36
N PHE A 165 10.40 -7.18 20.76
CA PHE A 165 10.82 -7.38 22.17
C PHE A 165 12.34 -7.53 22.33
N PRO A 166 13.14 -6.53 21.92
CA PRO A 166 14.59 -6.63 21.97
C PRO A 166 15.10 -6.70 23.42
N GLY A 167 15.99 -7.65 23.71
CA GLY A 167 16.66 -7.80 25.00
C GLY A 167 15.80 -8.40 26.13
N LEU A 168 14.61 -8.92 25.82
CA LEU A 168 13.73 -9.57 26.82
C LEU A 168 13.77 -11.10 26.78
N TRP A 169 14.40 -11.68 25.75
CA TRP A 169 14.54 -13.13 25.59
C TRP A 169 15.83 -13.60 26.26
N ALA A 170 15.74 -14.70 27.01
CA ALA A 170 16.91 -15.30 27.64
C ALA A 170 17.72 -16.15 26.65
N GLU A 171 17.01 -16.83 25.74
CA GLU A 171 17.58 -17.51 24.60
C GLU A 171 16.67 -17.32 23.38
N HIS A 172 17.24 -17.14 22.19
CA HIS A 172 16.44 -17.01 20.99
C HIS A 172 17.17 -17.40 19.71
N ASP A 173 16.41 -17.83 18.70
CA ASP A 173 16.88 -17.98 17.33
C ASP A 173 15.80 -17.52 16.34
N GLY A 174 16.10 -16.45 15.61
CA GLY A 174 15.16 -15.78 14.72
C GLY A 174 15.31 -16.28 13.28
N THR A 175 14.19 -16.63 12.67
CA THR A 175 14.09 -16.99 11.26
C THR A 175 13.52 -15.82 10.49
N THR A 176 14.13 -15.53 9.35
CA THR A 176 13.69 -14.44 8.47
C THR A 176 12.42 -14.84 7.71
N SER A 177 11.34 -14.08 7.88
CA SER A 177 10.13 -14.14 7.04
C SER A 177 10.31 -13.59 5.62
N PHE A 178 11.51 -13.08 5.26
CA PHE A 178 11.74 -12.37 4.00
C PHE A 178 11.64 -13.21 2.72
N TYR A 179 11.85 -14.53 2.80
CA TYR A 179 11.85 -15.41 1.63
C TYR A 179 10.60 -16.29 1.63
N VAL A 180 9.48 -15.75 1.14
CA VAL A 180 8.18 -16.45 1.09
C VAL A 180 8.24 -17.75 0.27
N THR A 181 9.20 -17.88 -0.64
CA THR A 181 9.46 -19.12 -1.41
C THR A 181 10.03 -20.26 -0.55
N ASP A 182 10.62 -19.95 0.60
CA ASP A 182 11.10 -20.94 1.55
C ASP A 182 10.03 -21.24 2.61
N TYR A 183 9.35 -22.37 2.46
CA TYR A 183 8.37 -22.88 3.42
C TYR A 183 8.87 -24.14 4.15
N THR A 184 10.16 -24.49 4.04
CA THR A 184 10.72 -25.73 4.62
C THR A 184 11.85 -25.44 5.59
N GLU A 185 12.84 -24.66 5.16
CA GLU A 185 13.99 -24.33 6.01
C GLU A 185 13.56 -23.37 7.14
N VAL A 186 12.58 -22.49 6.89
CA VAL A 186 11.98 -21.66 7.94
C VAL A 186 11.41 -22.47 9.12
N ASP A 187 10.71 -23.58 8.85
CA ASP A 187 10.12 -24.43 9.89
C ASP A 187 11.16 -25.38 10.51
N TYR A 188 12.14 -25.83 9.72
CA TYR A 188 13.28 -26.60 10.21
C TYR A 188 14.12 -25.80 11.21
N ASN A 189 14.33 -24.51 10.95
CA ASN A 189 15.10 -23.61 11.83
C ASN A 189 14.48 -23.47 13.22
N VAL A 190 13.17 -23.67 13.35
CA VAL A 190 12.47 -23.77 14.64
C VAL A 190 12.61 -25.18 15.20
N THR A 191 12.28 -26.20 14.40
CA THR A 191 12.16 -27.60 14.84
C THR A 191 13.48 -28.20 15.34
N ARG A 192 14.62 -27.80 14.76
CA ARG A 192 15.96 -28.32 15.11
C ARG A 192 16.36 -28.06 16.58
N HIS A 193 15.73 -27.10 17.25
CA HIS A 193 16.00 -26.79 18.65
C HIS A 193 15.21 -27.66 19.64
N LEU A 194 14.13 -28.30 19.17
CA LEU A 194 13.17 -28.97 20.05
C LEU A 194 13.76 -30.13 20.85
N ASP A 195 14.70 -30.90 20.27
CA ASP A 195 15.30 -32.03 20.97
C ASP A 195 16.09 -31.59 22.21
N ARG A 196 16.76 -30.44 22.14
CA ARG A 196 17.53 -29.89 23.26
C ARG A 196 16.63 -29.20 24.28
N ILE A 197 15.74 -28.31 23.83
CA ILE A 197 14.97 -27.43 24.72
C ILE A 197 13.89 -28.18 25.52
N LEU A 198 13.33 -29.25 24.95
CA LEU A 198 12.26 -30.04 25.58
C LEU A 198 12.80 -31.14 26.51
N SER A 199 14.08 -31.50 26.36
CA SER A 199 14.72 -32.49 27.22
C SER A 199 14.79 -31.95 28.65
N PRO A 200 14.20 -32.67 29.61
CA PRO A 200 14.22 -32.21 30.99
C PRO A 200 15.60 -32.42 31.62
N ASP A 201 15.89 -31.62 32.66
CA ASP A 201 17.07 -31.77 33.51
C ASP A 201 16.94 -32.94 34.51
N GLU A 202 17.89 -33.03 35.44
CA GLU A 202 17.91 -34.07 36.48
C GLU A 202 16.67 -34.03 37.40
N ASP A 203 16.03 -32.86 37.55
CA ASP A 203 14.80 -32.65 38.34
C ASP A 203 13.52 -32.85 37.51
N LEU A 204 13.66 -33.41 36.30
CA LEU A 204 12.59 -33.56 35.31
C LEU A 204 11.97 -32.21 34.89
N LYS A 205 12.72 -31.11 34.91
CA LYS A 205 12.22 -29.78 34.51
C LYS A 205 12.81 -29.36 33.17
N PRO A 206 12.01 -28.77 32.26
CA PRO A 206 12.57 -28.14 31.08
C PRO A 206 13.35 -26.87 31.47
N ILE A 207 14.32 -26.47 30.64
CA ILE A 207 15.19 -25.31 30.90
C ILE A 207 14.51 -23.95 30.68
N PHE A 208 13.18 -23.92 30.52
CA PHE A 208 12.39 -22.70 30.29
C PHE A 208 11.11 -22.70 31.13
N ASP A 209 10.64 -21.50 31.46
CA ASP A 209 9.30 -21.29 32.03
C ASP A 209 8.30 -20.90 30.94
N PHE A 210 8.74 -20.15 29.92
CA PHE A 210 7.92 -19.77 28.76
C PHE A 210 8.68 -19.97 27.45
N LEU A 211 8.11 -20.75 26.53
CA LEU A 211 8.66 -21.00 25.19
C LEU A 211 7.68 -20.52 24.12
N VAL A 212 8.16 -19.70 23.20
CA VAL A 212 7.44 -19.32 21.98
C VAL A 212 8.04 -20.04 20.78
N LEU A 213 7.19 -20.72 20.02
CA LEU A 213 7.53 -21.32 18.74
C LEU A 213 6.66 -20.66 17.66
N HIS A 214 7.27 -20.08 16.63
CA HIS A 214 6.51 -19.44 15.55
C HIS A 214 6.90 -20.02 14.18
N TYR A 215 6.00 -20.78 13.59
CA TYR A 215 6.18 -21.49 12.31
C TYR A 215 5.58 -20.68 11.16
N LEU A 216 6.33 -20.51 10.07
CA LEU A 216 5.96 -19.62 8.94
C LEU A 216 5.56 -20.37 7.67
N GLY A 217 5.95 -21.64 7.53
CA GLY A 217 5.85 -22.36 6.26
C GLY A 217 4.42 -22.52 5.75
N LEU A 218 3.41 -22.56 6.63
CA LEU A 218 2.01 -22.64 6.24
C LEU A 218 1.54 -21.35 5.54
N ASP A 219 1.78 -20.18 6.14
CA ASP A 219 1.45 -18.89 5.54
C ASP A 219 2.21 -18.63 4.23
N HIS A 220 3.50 -19.01 4.19
CA HIS A 220 4.31 -18.95 2.97
C HIS A 220 3.69 -19.74 1.81
N ILE A 221 3.21 -20.96 2.05
CA ILE A 221 2.45 -21.74 1.06
C ILE A 221 1.15 -21.01 0.70
N GLY A 222 0.44 -20.48 1.70
CA GLY A 222 -0.77 -19.68 1.52
C GLY A 222 -0.56 -18.49 0.57
N HIS A 223 0.53 -17.74 0.70
CA HIS A 223 0.86 -16.62 -0.17
C HIS A 223 1.22 -17.02 -1.61
N LEU A 224 1.86 -18.17 -1.79
CA LEU A 224 2.32 -18.66 -3.09
C LEU A 224 1.21 -19.35 -3.89
N GLU A 225 0.44 -20.22 -3.24
CA GLU A 225 -0.46 -21.19 -3.90
C GLU A 225 -1.88 -21.21 -3.32
N GLY A 226 -2.14 -20.46 -2.25
CA GLY A 226 -3.45 -20.39 -1.61
C GLY A 226 -3.79 -21.55 -0.67
N ALA A 227 -4.89 -21.38 0.07
CA ALA A 227 -5.33 -22.30 1.12
C ALA A 227 -5.85 -23.66 0.62
N ARG A 228 -6.09 -23.78 -0.70
CA ARG A 228 -6.53 -25.03 -1.34
C ARG A 228 -5.39 -25.79 -2.02
N SER A 229 -4.15 -25.32 -1.90
CA SER A 229 -3.00 -26.01 -2.48
C SER A 229 -2.87 -27.44 -1.95
N PRO A 230 -2.48 -28.42 -2.80
CA PRO A 230 -2.16 -29.77 -2.34
C PRO A 230 -1.01 -29.80 -1.32
N LYS A 231 -0.22 -28.72 -1.18
CA LYS A 231 0.85 -28.59 -0.18
C LYS A 231 0.36 -28.27 1.23
N ILE A 232 -0.86 -27.77 1.40
CA ILE A 232 -1.42 -27.39 2.72
C ILE A 232 -1.55 -28.61 3.64
N LYS A 233 -2.11 -29.72 3.15
CA LYS A 233 -2.33 -30.90 3.99
C LYS A 233 -1.02 -31.53 4.50
N PRO A 234 0.00 -31.80 3.67
CA PRO A 234 1.30 -32.26 4.18
C PRO A 234 1.92 -31.32 5.20
N LYS A 235 1.80 -29.99 5.00
CA LYS A 235 2.31 -28.99 5.94
C LYS A 235 1.58 -29.01 7.29
N LEU A 236 0.26 -29.19 7.29
CA LEU A 236 -0.51 -29.31 8.54
C LEU A 236 -0.18 -30.62 9.30
N ILE A 237 0.10 -31.71 8.58
CA ILE A 237 0.59 -32.96 9.19
C ILE A 237 1.96 -32.75 9.85
N GLU A 238 2.86 -31.99 9.22
CA GLU A 238 4.14 -31.61 9.82
C GLU A 238 3.94 -30.86 11.14
N MET A 239 3.04 -29.87 11.17
CA MET A 239 2.72 -29.12 12.39
C MET A 239 2.08 -30.00 13.47
N ASP A 240 1.23 -30.95 13.08
CA ASP A 240 0.59 -31.90 13.99
C ASP A 240 1.60 -32.86 14.65
N GLU A 241 2.64 -33.29 13.92
CA GLU A 241 3.73 -34.08 14.50
C GLU A 241 4.57 -33.25 15.49
N VAL A 242 4.74 -31.94 15.28
CA VAL A 242 5.35 -31.04 16.28
C VAL A 242 4.49 -30.96 17.53
N VAL A 243 3.17 -30.79 17.41
CA VAL A 243 2.22 -30.80 18.55
C VAL A 243 2.35 -32.10 19.35
N LYS A 244 2.43 -33.23 18.67
CA LYS A 244 2.62 -34.55 19.30
C LYS A 244 3.96 -34.68 20.03
N LYS A 245 5.04 -34.16 19.45
CA LYS A 245 6.37 -34.12 20.08
C LYS A 245 6.34 -33.30 21.37
N LEU A 246 5.74 -32.11 21.33
CA LEU A 246 5.57 -31.23 22.50
C LEU A 246 4.74 -31.92 23.59
N TYR A 247 3.58 -32.45 23.24
CA TYR A 247 2.70 -33.16 24.18
C TYR A 247 3.42 -34.31 24.87
N THR A 248 4.17 -35.12 24.12
CA THR A 248 4.90 -36.28 24.66
C THR A 248 5.98 -35.86 25.63
N ALA A 249 6.73 -34.79 25.32
CA ALA A 249 7.76 -34.26 26.22
C ALA A 249 7.15 -33.68 27.50
N MET A 250 6.06 -32.91 27.38
CA MET A 250 5.38 -32.28 28.52
C MET A 250 4.88 -33.28 29.58
N ARG A 251 4.59 -34.53 29.18
CA ARG A 251 4.16 -35.60 30.11
C ARG A 251 5.30 -36.17 30.95
N GLN A 252 6.55 -35.91 30.56
CA GLN A 252 7.73 -36.36 31.29
C GLN A 252 8.18 -35.33 32.33
N TRP A 253 7.64 -34.12 32.29
CA TRP A 253 8.05 -33.04 33.18
C TRP A 253 7.44 -33.19 34.58
N SER A 254 8.20 -32.78 35.60
CA SER A 254 7.71 -32.70 36.98
C SER A 254 6.74 -31.54 37.22
N ARG A 255 6.78 -30.52 36.35
CA ARG A 255 5.85 -29.37 36.35
C ARG A 255 4.69 -29.61 35.40
N THR A 256 3.56 -28.95 35.66
CA THR A 256 2.43 -28.99 34.73
C THR A 256 2.81 -28.28 33.43
N GLY A 257 2.74 -28.99 32.31
CA GLY A 257 2.92 -28.42 30.98
C GLY A 257 1.62 -27.85 30.46
N VAL A 258 1.65 -26.62 29.93
CA VAL A 258 0.54 -26.01 29.18
C VAL A 258 1.00 -25.67 27.78
N LEU A 259 0.33 -26.22 26.76
CA LEU A 259 0.57 -25.91 25.35
C LEU A 259 -0.64 -25.16 24.80
N ILE A 260 -0.37 -24.00 24.21
CA ILE A 260 -1.34 -23.19 23.47
C ILE A 260 -0.93 -23.23 22.00
N VAL A 261 -1.76 -23.82 21.14
CA VAL A 261 -1.58 -23.84 19.68
C VAL A 261 -2.56 -22.84 19.06
N CYS A 262 -2.08 -21.86 18.31
CA CYS A 262 -2.96 -20.88 17.67
C CYS A 262 -2.44 -20.36 16.33
N GLY A 263 -3.36 -19.83 15.53
CA GLY A 263 -3.00 -18.93 14.41
C GLY A 263 -2.89 -17.48 14.89
N ASP A 264 -1.97 -16.73 14.29
CA ASP A 264 -1.91 -15.27 14.41
C ASP A 264 -2.95 -14.59 13.49
N HIS A 265 -3.16 -15.15 12.30
CA HIS A 265 -4.28 -14.89 11.40
C HIS A 265 -4.60 -16.13 10.57
N GLY A 266 -5.71 -16.10 9.85
CA GLY A 266 -6.01 -17.04 8.78
C GLY A 266 -5.55 -16.50 7.43
N MET A 267 -6.07 -17.09 6.36
CA MET A 267 -5.75 -16.72 4.97
C MET A 267 -6.96 -16.92 4.06
N ARG A 268 -7.01 -16.18 2.96
CA ARG A 268 -8.05 -16.34 1.93
C ARG A 268 -7.93 -17.69 1.23
N ASP A 269 -9.02 -18.16 0.64
CA ASP A 269 -9.01 -19.38 -0.19
C ASP A 269 -7.98 -19.32 -1.32
N ALA A 270 -7.86 -18.15 -1.97
CA ALA A 270 -6.90 -17.88 -3.04
C ALA A 270 -5.49 -17.50 -2.55
N GLY A 271 -5.28 -17.43 -1.22
CA GLY A 271 -4.02 -17.01 -0.62
C GLY A 271 -3.97 -15.54 -0.19
N GLY A 272 -2.98 -15.24 0.64
CA GLY A 272 -2.83 -13.92 1.28
C GLY A 272 -3.81 -13.66 2.42
N HIS A 273 -3.58 -12.55 3.12
CA HIS A 273 -4.28 -12.17 4.34
C HIS A 273 -4.21 -10.64 4.53
N GLY A 274 -4.92 -10.11 5.53
CA GLY A 274 -4.95 -8.68 5.86
C GLY A 274 -6.34 -8.05 5.71
N GLY A 275 -7.31 -8.82 5.23
CA GLY A 275 -8.72 -8.46 5.14
C GLY A 275 -9.53 -8.81 6.39
N ALA A 276 -10.82 -9.05 6.18
CA ALA A 276 -11.80 -9.29 7.24
C ALA A 276 -12.74 -10.48 6.92
N SER A 277 -12.40 -11.32 5.94
CA SER A 277 -13.22 -12.49 5.62
C SER A 277 -13.18 -13.51 6.76
N PRO A 278 -14.22 -14.35 6.94
CA PRO A 278 -14.23 -15.37 7.99
C PRO A 278 -12.98 -16.28 7.97
N ALA A 279 -12.47 -16.63 6.79
CA ALA A 279 -11.26 -17.44 6.64
C ALA A 279 -9.98 -16.71 7.07
N GLU A 280 -9.94 -15.37 7.02
CA GLU A 280 -8.80 -14.56 7.48
C GLU A 280 -8.87 -14.28 9.00
N VAL A 281 -10.07 -14.08 9.54
CA VAL A 281 -10.25 -13.64 10.94
C VAL A 281 -10.44 -14.80 11.92
N LEU A 282 -11.00 -15.94 11.51
CA LEU A 282 -11.25 -17.06 12.41
C LEU A 282 -10.04 -17.99 12.42
N VAL A 283 -9.36 -18.03 13.58
CA VAL A 283 -8.20 -18.90 13.83
C VAL A 283 -8.50 -19.82 15.02
N PRO A 284 -7.94 -21.04 15.06
CA PRO A 284 -8.11 -21.90 16.20
C PRO A 284 -7.23 -21.39 17.34
N MET A 285 -7.71 -21.54 18.58
CA MET A 285 -6.88 -21.43 19.78
C MET A 285 -7.11 -22.70 20.59
N VAL A 286 -6.13 -23.60 20.59
CA VAL A 286 -6.21 -24.90 21.24
C VAL A 286 -5.35 -24.92 22.49
N VAL A 287 -5.93 -25.35 23.61
CA VAL A 287 -5.26 -25.49 24.91
C VAL A 287 -5.12 -26.97 25.25
N ILE A 288 -3.91 -27.39 25.55
CA ILE A 288 -3.55 -28.73 26.01
C ILE A 288 -2.83 -28.59 27.35
N LYS A 289 -3.24 -29.37 28.36
CA LYS A 289 -2.64 -29.37 29.70
C LYS A 289 -2.30 -30.82 30.09
N THR A 290 -1.10 -31.08 30.60
CA THR A 290 -0.64 -32.43 30.98
C THR A 290 -1.05 -32.89 32.37
N ASP A 291 -1.96 -32.16 33.02
CA ASP A 291 -2.55 -32.53 34.29
C ASP A 291 -3.47 -33.76 34.11
N ASP A 292 -3.25 -34.83 34.88
CA ASP A 292 -3.97 -36.11 34.77
C ASP A 292 -5.50 -35.97 34.97
N GLY A 293 -5.95 -34.87 35.58
CA GLY A 293 -7.37 -34.53 35.75
C GLY A 293 -7.96 -33.59 34.70
N PHE A 294 -7.17 -33.09 33.73
CA PHE A 294 -7.63 -32.10 32.76
C PHE A 294 -8.68 -32.70 31.81
N ARG A 295 -9.85 -32.07 31.77
CA ARG A 295 -10.89 -32.34 30.78
C ARG A 295 -11.50 -31.05 30.32
N CYS A 296 -11.70 -30.93 29.01
CA CYS A 296 -12.28 -29.72 28.47
C CYS A 296 -13.70 -29.48 29.03
N PRO A 297 -13.97 -28.30 29.63
CA PRO A 297 -15.23 -28.06 30.35
C PRO A 297 -16.42 -27.83 29.41
N HIS A 298 -16.18 -27.38 28.17
CA HIS A 298 -17.25 -27.14 27.21
C HIS A 298 -17.56 -28.38 26.35
N PRO A 299 -18.73 -28.42 25.68
CA PRO A 299 -19.06 -29.49 24.72
C PRO A 299 -18.09 -29.54 23.53
N ASN A 300 -18.02 -30.71 22.90
CA ASN A 300 -17.35 -30.86 21.59
C ASN A 300 -18.09 -30.03 20.54
N GLY A 301 -17.37 -29.46 19.60
CA GLY A 301 -17.91 -28.55 18.59
C GLY A 301 -16.97 -27.37 18.40
N PRO A 302 -17.48 -26.21 17.95
CA PRO A 302 -16.61 -25.10 17.59
C PRO A 302 -15.87 -24.47 18.80
N GLY A 303 -16.37 -24.71 20.01
CA GLY A 303 -15.88 -24.03 21.21
C GLY A 303 -16.39 -22.59 21.32
N PRO A 304 -16.24 -21.95 22.48
CA PRO A 304 -16.62 -20.56 22.66
C PRO A 304 -15.62 -19.61 21.99
N THR A 305 -16.05 -18.36 21.79
CA THR A 305 -15.21 -17.31 21.20
C THR A 305 -14.30 -16.66 22.24
N VAL A 306 -13.04 -16.46 21.89
CA VAL A 306 -12.02 -15.78 22.71
C VAL A 306 -11.26 -14.75 21.87
N GLY A 307 -10.64 -13.78 22.52
CA GLY A 307 -9.78 -12.80 21.84
C GLY A 307 -8.31 -13.23 21.86
N GLN A 308 -7.52 -12.83 20.87
CA GLN A 308 -6.06 -13.02 20.92
C GLN A 308 -5.41 -12.27 22.09
N VAL A 309 -6.03 -11.17 22.52
CA VAL A 309 -5.64 -10.40 23.72
C VAL A 309 -5.74 -11.21 25.01
N ASP A 310 -6.52 -12.30 25.02
CA ASP A 310 -6.71 -13.16 26.21
C ASP A 310 -5.45 -14.00 26.50
N ILE A 311 -4.53 -14.17 25.53
CA ILE A 311 -3.26 -14.88 25.73
C ILE A 311 -2.40 -14.18 26.78
N ALA A 312 -2.30 -12.85 26.72
CA ALA A 312 -1.40 -12.09 27.59
C ALA A 312 -1.68 -12.29 29.10
N PRO A 313 -2.89 -12.02 29.61
CA PRO A 313 -3.20 -12.25 31.02
C PRO A 313 -3.20 -13.75 31.39
N THR A 314 -3.54 -14.65 30.45
CA THR A 314 -3.47 -16.10 30.66
C THR A 314 -2.04 -16.57 30.92
N VAL A 315 -1.09 -16.18 30.07
CA VAL A 315 0.31 -16.57 30.22
C VAL A 315 0.93 -15.90 31.45
N ALA A 316 0.63 -14.62 31.69
CA ALA A 316 1.10 -13.93 32.90
C ALA A 316 0.64 -14.64 34.18
N TRP A 317 -0.64 -15.05 34.26
CA TRP A 317 -1.18 -15.85 35.36
C TRP A 317 -0.39 -17.15 35.57
N LEU A 318 -0.20 -17.94 34.52
CA LEU A 318 0.53 -19.22 34.58
C LEU A 318 1.99 -19.04 35.04
N LEU A 319 2.62 -17.93 34.68
CA LEU A 319 4.00 -17.59 35.06
C LEU A 319 4.11 -16.94 36.46
N ARG A 320 3.00 -16.80 37.19
CA ARG A 320 2.93 -16.11 38.51
C ARG A 320 3.44 -14.67 38.42
N ALA A 321 2.99 -13.98 37.37
CA ALA A 321 3.26 -12.58 37.06
C ALA A 321 1.94 -11.78 36.96
N PRO A 322 1.94 -10.46 37.26
CA PRO A 322 0.74 -9.65 37.13
C PRO A 322 0.32 -9.51 35.65
N PRO A 323 -0.96 -9.25 35.35
CA PRO A 323 -1.38 -8.96 33.99
C PRO A 323 -0.64 -7.71 33.46
N PRO A 324 -0.22 -7.67 32.18
CA PRO A 324 0.47 -6.50 31.62
C PRO A 324 -0.35 -5.20 31.77
N GLY A 325 0.33 -4.08 31.99
CA GLY A 325 -0.28 -2.79 32.39
C GLY A 325 -1.42 -2.24 31.53
N ASP A 326 -1.42 -2.48 30.21
CA ASP A 326 -2.46 -2.02 29.28
C ASP A 326 -3.32 -3.20 28.74
N SER A 327 -3.29 -4.36 29.41
CA SER A 327 -4.03 -5.55 28.99
C SER A 327 -5.52 -5.38 29.24
N ALA A 328 -6.34 -5.58 28.21
CA ALA A 328 -7.81 -5.65 28.31
C ALA A 328 -8.35 -7.08 28.23
N GLY A 329 -7.48 -8.06 28.01
CA GLY A 329 -7.85 -9.47 27.83
C GLY A 329 -8.33 -10.15 29.11
N ARG A 330 -8.82 -11.37 28.94
CA ARG A 330 -9.33 -12.26 30.00
C ARG A 330 -8.51 -13.54 30.05
N VAL A 331 -8.63 -14.29 31.14
CA VAL A 331 -7.96 -15.60 31.23
C VAL A 331 -8.80 -16.66 30.50
N LEU A 332 -8.14 -17.54 29.73
CA LEU A 332 -8.81 -18.61 29.00
C LEU A 332 -9.61 -19.52 29.96
N PRO A 333 -10.90 -19.79 29.70
CA PRO A 333 -11.77 -20.50 30.65
C PRO A 333 -11.24 -21.85 31.13
N ALA A 334 -10.59 -22.63 30.26
CA ALA A 334 -10.03 -23.94 30.60
C ALA A 334 -8.81 -23.86 31.54
N LEU A 335 -8.21 -22.68 31.72
CA LEU A 335 -7.03 -22.44 32.55
C LEU A 335 -7.34 -21.67 33.84
N MET A 336 -8.63 -21.41 34.10
CA MET A 336 -9.08 -20.82 35.36
C MET A 336 -8.86 -21.80 36.53
N PRO A 337 -8.48 -21.32 37.72
CA PRO A 337 -8.27 -22.17 38.88
C PRO A 337 -9.59 -22.81 39.34
N ALA A 338 -9.48 -24.04 39.87
CA ALA A 338 -10.62 -24.79 40.42
C ALA A 338 -11.02 -24.31 41.81
N ASP A 339 -10.07 -23.78 42.60
CA ASP A 339 -10.35 -23.20 43.91
C ASP A 339 -11.19 -21.92 43.77
N VAL A 340 -12.34 -21.87 44.46
CA VAL A 340 -13.31 -20.77 44.35
C VAL A 340 -12.71 -19.44 44.78
N ARG A 341 -11.86 -19.43 45.81
CA ARG A 341 -11.25 -18.20 46.33
C ARG A 341 -10.23 -17.64 45.34
N GLN A 342 -9.35 -18.48 44.79
CA GLN A 342 -8.41 -18.08 43.75
C GLN A 342 -9.12 -17.65 42.47
N HIS A 343 -10.20 -18.35 42.09
CA HIS A 343 -10.99 -18.04 40.89
C HIS A 343 -11.61 -16.64 40.97
N LEU A 344 -12.31 -16.35 42.07
CA LEU A 344 -12.92 -15.03 42.28
C LEU A 344 -11.87 -13.93 42.42
N TYR A 345 -10.73 -14.24 43.05
CA TYR A 345 -9.63 -13.28 43.18
C TYR A 345 -9.03 -12.93 41.82
N LEU A 346 -8.76 -13.91 40.96
CA LEU A 346 -8.26 -13.70 39.60
C LEU A 346 -9.23 -12.85 38.77
N LEU A 347 -10.53 -13.17 38.81
CA LEU A 347 -11.57 -12.36 38.16
C LEU A 347 -11.59 -10.92 38.67
N HIS A 348 -11.49 -10.72 39.99
CA HIS A 348 -11.41 -9.39 40.59
C HIS A 348 -10.17 -8.61 40.12
N VAL A 349 -9.00 -9.24 40.08
CA VAL A 349 -7.75 -8.61 39.60
C VAL A 349 -7.93 -8.09 38.18
N LEU A 350 -8.44 -8.92 37.27
CA LEU A 350 -8.65 -8.54 35.86
C LEU A 350 -9.74 -7.46 35.72
N ALA A 351 -10.85 -7.59 36.44
CA ALA A 351 -11.95 -6.64 36.37
C ALA A 351 -11.57 -5.27 36.97
N SER A 352 -10.87 -5.27 38.12
CA SER A 352 -10.34 -4.04 38.74
C SER A 352 -9.28 -3.39 37.85
N HIS A 353 -8.44 -4.20 37.19
CA HIS A 353 -7.47 -3.71 36.21
C HIS A 353 -8.18 -2.98 35.05
N ASN A 354 -9.17 -3.62 34.40
CA ASN A 354 -9.95 -2.99 33.32
C ASN A 354 -10.71 -1.74 33.81
N ALA A 355 -11.30 -1.77 35.00
CA ALA A 355 -12.01 -0.63 35.59
C ALA A 355 -11.11 0.60 35.80
N LYS A 356 -9.81 0.41 36.04
CA LYS A 356 -8.82 1.49 36.20
C LYS A 356 -8.38 2.12 34.88
N GLN A 357 -8.76 1.57 33.72
CA GLN A 357 -8.39 2.07 32.39
C GLN A 357 -9.32 3.19 31.87
N GLY A 358 -10.04 3.90 32.76
CA GLY A 358 -10.83 5.09 32.39
C GLY A 358 -12.22 4.79 31.82
N LEU A 359 -12.84 3.67 32.23
CA LEU A 359 -14.17 3.27 31.79
C LEU A 359 -15.30 4.17 32.36
N PRO A 360 -16.41 4.39 31.63
CA PRO A 360 -17.54 5.17 32.12
C PRO A 360 -18.24 4.47 33.30
N THR A 361 -18.25 5.13 34.46
CA THR A 361 -18.75 4.56 35.73
C THR A 361 -20.27 4.38 35.80
N ASP A 362 -21.02 5.03 34.91
CA ASP A 362 -22.49 5.05 34.86
C ASP A 362 -23.10 3.86 34.09
N THR A 363 -22.26 3.10 33.39
CA THR A 363 -22.64 1.92 32.60
C THR A 363 -23.07 0.73 33.46
N GLU A 364 -23.87 -0.18 32.90
CA GLU A 364 -24.32 -1.37 33.64
C GLU A 364 -23.16 -2.32 33.95
N PHE A 365 -22.21 -2.51 33.02
CA PHE A 365 -21.06 -3.38 33.27
C PHE A 365 -20.20 -2.88 34.42
N PHE A 366 -20.05 -1.56 34.59
CA PHE A 366 -19.29 -1.00 35.71
C PHE A 366 -20.02 -1.19 37.05
N LYS A 367 -21.35 -1.04 37.04
CA LYS A 367 -22.20 -1.35 38.20
C LYS A 367 -22.17 -2.84 38.55
N GLN A 368 -22.14 -3.73 37.55
CA GLN A 368 -21.99 -5.17 37.77
C GLN A 368 -20.65 -5.52 38.42
N PHE A 369 -19.55 -4.90 37.99
CA PHE A 369 -18.24 -5.03 38.66
C PHE A 369 -18.34 -4.65 40.16
N GLN A 370 -18.94 -3.51 40.48
CA GLN A 370 -19.14 -3.08 41.87
C GLN A 370 -20.02 -4.04 42.67
N ARG A 371 -21.05 -4.64 42.04
CA ARG A 371 -21.89 -5.66 42.68
C ARG A 371 -21.09 -6.96 42.91
N ALA A 372 -20.25 -7.36 41.95
CA ALA A 372 -19.39 -8.53 42.05
C ALA A 372 -18.38 -8.39 43.20
N GLU A 373 -17.78 -7.21 43.34
CA GLU A 373 -16.86 -6.87 44.44
C GLU A 373 -17.51 -7.07 45.82
N LYS A 374 -18.72 -6.54 46.00
CA LYS A 374 -19.50 -6.71 47.25
C LYS A 374 -19.84 -8.16 47.55
N GLN A 375 -20.25 -8.92 46.53
CA GLN A 375 -20.57 -10.35 46.70
C GLN A 375 -19.32 -11.18 46.98
N PHE A 376 -18.18 -10.83 46.39
CA PHE A 376 -16.91 -11.47 46.68
C PHE A 376 -16.45 -11.19 48.12
N ALA A 377 -16.56 -9.94 48.58
CA ALA A 377 -16.33 -9.59 49.97
C ALA A 377 -17.26 -10.36 50.93
N GLN A 378 -18.55 -10.45 50.60
CA GLN A 378 -19.49 -11.26 51.38
C GLN A 378 -19.06 -12.74 51.45
N TYR A 379 -18.59 -13.32 50.35
CA TYR A 379 -18.02 -14.68 50.36
C TYR A 379 -16.78 -14.78 51.25
N LEU A 380 -15.85 -13.82 51.20
CA LEU A 380 -14.67 -13.81 52.06
C LEU A 380 -15.01 -13.70 53.55
N ALA A 381 -16.05 -12.93 53.90
CA ALA A 381 -16.51 -12.78 55.28
C ALA A 381 -17.29 -13.99 55.81
N THR A 382 -18.10 -14.65 54.96
CA THR A 382 -19.12 -15.61 55.39
C THR A 382 -18.90 -17.05 54.93
N GLY A 383 -18.07 -17.26 53.90
CA GLY A 383 -17.90 -18.56 53.23
C GLY A 383 -19.13 -19.00 52.41
N GLN A 384 -20.12 -18.13 52.21
CA GLN A 384 -21.39 -18.49 51.57
C GLN A 384 -21.23 -18.76 50.06
N GLN A 385 -21.45 -20.00 49.64
CA GLN A 385 -21.29 -20.42 48.24
C GLN A 385 -22.24 -19.73 47.24
N SER A 386 -23.43 -19.32 47.68
CA SER A 386 -24.33 -18.54 46.82
C SER A 386 -23.77 -17.15 46.51
N ALA A 387 -23.07 -16.51 47.45
CA ALA A 387 -22.39 -15.24 47.22
C ALA A 387 -21.23 -15.41 46.23
N ALA A 388 -20.46 -16.50 46.36
CA ALA A 388 -19.41 -16.85 45.39
C ALA A 388 -19.95 -17.04 43.98
N LYS A 389 -21.08 -17.76 43.83
CA LYS A 389 -21.71 -17.98 42.52
C LYS A 389 -22.17 -16.67 41.87
N ILE A 390 -22.85 -15.79 42.63
CA ILE A 390 -23.31 -14.49 42.14
C ILE A 390 -22.13 -13.58 41.79
N ALA A 391 -21.09 -13.57 42.63
CA ALA A 391 -19.87 -12.80 42.38
C ALA A 391 -19.23 -13.22 41.05
N LYS A 392 -19.11 -14.54 40.81
CA LYS A 392 -18.57 -15.09 39.58
C LYS A 392 -19.38 -14.63 38.36
N GLU A 393 -20.70 -14.82 38.38
CA GLU A 393 -21.58 -14.44 37.28
C GLU A 393 -21.45 -12.95 36.93
N PHE A 394 -21.47 -12.06 37.94
CA PHE A 394 -21.30 -10.62 37.70
C PHE A 394 -19.89 -10.24 37.24
N TYR A 395 -18.84 -10.90 37.73
CA TYR A 395 -17.49 -10.66 37.21
C TYR A 395 -17.36 -11.10 35.75
N ASP A 396 -17.86 -12.29 35.39
CA ASP A 396 -17.78 -12.80 34.01
C ASP A 396 -18.52 -11.86 33.03
N GLU A 397 -19.75 -11.45 33.35
CA GLU A 397 -20.54 -10.51 32.55
C GLU A 397 -19.87 -9.13 32.43
N SER A 398 -19.43 -8.59 33.56
CA SER A 398 -18.78 -7.28 33.61
C SER A 398 -17.47 -7.27 32.85
N LEU A 399 -16.63 -8.30 33.05
CA LEU A 399 -15.33 -8.40 32.43
C LEU A 399 -15.43 -8.60 30.91
N ASP A 400 -16.39 -9.41 30.44
CA ASP A 400 -16.69 -9.56 29.01
C ASP A 400 -17.08 -8.21 28.38
N ALA A 401 -18.02 -7.49 29.00
CA ALA A 401 -18.48 -6.19 28.50
C ALA A 401 -17.41 -5.10 28.58
N MET A 402 -16.62 -5.05 29.65
CA MET A 402 -15.51 -4.10 29.80
C MET A 402 -14.39 -4.39 28.80
N SER A 403 -14.01 -5.65 28.64
CA SER A 403 -13.02 -6.08 27.64
C SER A 403 -13.50 -5.66 26.26
N LYS A 404 -14.73 -6.02 25.88
CA LYS A 404 -15.35 -5.63 24.61
C LYS A 404 -15.38 -4.12 24.39
N TYR A 405 -15.68 -3.34 25.42
CA TYR A 405 -15.66 -1.89 25.34
C TYR A 405 -14.24 -1.38 25.08
N LEU A 406 -13.25 -1.82 25.86
CA LEU A 406 -11.83 -1.44 25.70
C LEU A 406 -11.22 -1.92 24.37
N THR A 407 -11.76 -2.99 23.79
CA THR A 407 -11.33 -3.47 22.49
C THR A 407 -12.00 -2.67 21.35
N GLU A 408 -13.31 -2.44 21.42
CA GLU A 408 -14.10 -1.80 20.34
C GLU A 408 -14.08 -0.25 20.34
N THR A 409 -14.11 0.41 21.51
CA THR A 409 -14.26 1.89 21.59
C THR A 409 -12.97 2.68 21.47
N THR A 410 -11.85 2.04 21.15
CA THR A 410 -10.54 2.70 21.17
C THR A 410 -10.18 3.54 19.94
N ALA A 411 -11.17 3.91 19.14
CA ALA A 411 -11.01 4.83 18.03
C ALA A 411 -11.60 6.20 18.32
N GLU A 412 -10.95 6.97 19.21
CA GLU A 412 -11.24 8.40 19.30
C GLU A 412 -10.62 9.12 18.09
N PHE A 413 -11.45 9.41 17.10
CA PHE A 413 -11.08 10.24 15.96
C PHE A 413 -10.79 11.68 16.40
N ASP A 414 -9.70 12.28 15.92
CA ASP A 414 -9.49 13.73 16.06
C ASP A 414 -10.36 14.46 15.04
N LEU A 415 -11.63 14.68 15.40
CA LEU A 415 -12.62 15.29 14.54
C LEU A 415 -12.23 16.69 14.07
N PHE A 416 -11.46 17.45 14.86
CA PHE A 416 -11.03 18.78 14.44
C PHE A 416 -9.99 18.68 13.33
N ALA A 417 -8.94 17.87 13.51
CA ALA A 417 -7.92 17.66 12.49
C ALA A 417 -8.52 17.09 11.19
N ILE A 418 -9.41 16.10 11.32
CA ILE A 418 -10.14 15.50 10.18
C ILE A 418 -10.94 16.55 9.42
N ASN A 419 -11.80 17.31 10.10
CA ASN A 419 -12.68 18.28 9.45
C ASN A 419 -11.87 19.41 8.82
N PHE A 420 -10.86 19.93 9.53
CA PHE A 420 -9.98 20.97 9.00
C PHE A 420 -9.23 20.50 7.76
N ALA A 421 -8.60 19.33 7.81
CA ALA A 421 -7.89 18.74 6.68
C ALA A 421 -8.81 18.52 5.47
N THR A 422 -10.04 18.06 5.71
CA THR A 422 -11.06 17.88 4.66
C THR A 422 -11.39 19.21 3.99
N VAL A 423 -11.69 20.27 4.76
CA VAL A 423 -11.95 21.61 4.23
C VAL A 423 -10.75 22.15 3.45
N LEU A 424 -9.54 21.97 3.98
CA LEU A 424 -8.30 22.40 3.33
C LEU A 424 -8.10 21.68 1.98
N LEU A 425 -8.39 20.37 1.90
CA LEU A 425 -8.35 19.61 0.65
C LEU A 425 -9.35 20.14 -0.39
N TYR A 426 -10.56 20.53 0.00
CA TYR A 426 -11.52 21.17 -0.92
C TYR A 426 -11.04 22.53 -1.42
N ILE A 427 -10.46 23.34 -0.54
CA ILE A 427 -9.89 24.64 -0.93
C ILE A 427 -8.72 24.43 -1.91
N LEU A 428 -7.87 23.42 -1.68
CA LEU A 428 -6.80 23.06 -2.60
C LEU A 428 -7.32 22.48 -3.92
N ALA A 429 -8.40 21.70 -3.89
CA ALA A 429 -9.08 21.23 -5.10
C ALA A 429 -9.60 22.41 -5.92
N ALA A 430 -10.25 23.39 -5.29
CA ALA A 430 -10.72 24.61 -5.96
C ALA A 430 -9.54 25.43 -6.53
N ALA A 431 -8.44 25.58 -5.79
CA ALA A 431 -7.22 26.23 -6.27
C ALA A 431 -6.63 25.49 -7.47
N ALA A 432 -6.59 24.16 -7.45
CA ALA A 432 -6.15 23.32 -8.56
C ALA A 432 -7.09 23.45 -9.76
N SER A 433 -8.41 23.51 -9.56
CA SER A 433 -9.38 23.76 -10.63
C SER A 433 -9.11 25.10 -11.31
N CYS A 434 -8.94 26.18 -10.53
CA CYS A 434 -8.57 27.50 -11.06
C CYS A 434 -7.25 27.47 -11.84
N ALA A 435 -6.22 26.78 -11.32
CA ALA A 435 -4.93 26.64 -11.99
C ALA A 435 -5.01 25.85 -13.30
N THR A 436 -5.79 24.77 -13.33
CA THR A 436 -6.06 23.98 -14.54
C THR A 436 -6.85 24.78 -15.56
N LEU A 437 -7.95 25.43 -15.17
CA LEU A 437 -8.73 26.26 -16.10
C LEU A 437 -7.88 27.40 -16.69
N TYR A 438 -7.01 28.01 -15.89
CA TYR A 438 -6.06 29.01 -16.39
C TYR A 438 -5.07 28.43 -17.41
N SER A 439 -4.61 27.18 -17.22
CA SER A 439 -3.68 26.55 -18.17
C SER A 439 -4.30 26.14 -19.50
N LEU A 440 -5.63 25.98 -19.56
CA LEU A 440 -6.35 25.61 -20.77
C LEU A 440 -6.65 26.79 -21.72
N GLN A 441 -6.35 28.02 -21.34
CA GLN A 441 -6.54 29.19 -22.23
C GLN A 441 -5.64 29.12 -23.48
N THR A 442 -6.17 29.57 -24.62
CA THR A 442 -5.56 29.50 -25.96
C THR A 442 -4.59 30.65 -26.24
N GLU A 443 -4.90 31.87 -25.79
CA GLU A 443 -4.00 33.03 -25.85
C GLU A 443 -3.64 33.53 -24.44
N ILE A 444 -2.40 33.29 -23.99
CA ILE A 444 -1.84 34.08 -22.88
C ILE A 444 -1.47 35.45 -23.47
N ARG A 445 -2.47 36.33 -23.69
CA ARG A 445 -2.22 37.71 -24.13
C ARG A 445 -1.19 38.35 -23.21
N LYS A 446 -0.07 38.81 -23.78
CA LYS A 446 0.75 39.84 -23.11
C LYS A 446 -0.21 40.99 -22.80
N PRO A 447 -0.36 41.41 -21.53
CA PRO A 447 -1.36 42.40 -21.20
C PRO A 447 -1.01 43.72 -21.89
N SER A 448 -1.74 44.04 -22.96
CA SER A 448 -1.78 45.38 -23.55
C SER A 448 -2.93 46.14 -22.89
N ILE A 449 -2.75 46.56 -21.64
CA ILE A 449 -3.50 47.65 -21.00
C ILE A 449 -2.66 48.09 -19.80
N THR A 450 -2.43 49.40 -19.70
CA THR A 450 -1.88 50.15 -18.57
C THR A 450 -2.79 50.05 -17.33
N HIS A 451 -2.90 48.86 -16.74
CA HIS A 451 -3.40 48.75 -15.37
C HIS A 451 -2.23 49.00 -14.41
N HIS A 452 -2.43 49.89 -13.43
CA HIS A 452 -1.52 50.07 -12.30
C HIS A 452 -1.20 48.71 -11.70
N GLN A 453 0.00 48.18 -11.96
CA GLN A 453 0.44 46.97 -11.29
C GLN A 453 0.67 47.33 -9.83
N PRO A 454 0.02 46.63 -8.87
CA PRO A 454 0.30 46.88 -7.46
C PRO A 454 1.79 46.66 -7.21
N SER A 455 2.40 47.54 -6.42
CA SER A 455 3.82 47.42 -6.09
C SER A 455 4.09 46.06 -5.43
N LYS A 456 5.29 45.48 -5.65
CA LYS A 456 5.67 44.22 -5.00
C LYS A 456 5.48 44.26 -3.48
N VAL A 457 5.68 45.44 -2.88
CA VAL A 457 5.47 45.72 -1.44
C VAL A 457 3.99 45.62 -1.07
N SER A 458 3.08 46.21 -1.85
CA SER A 458 1.63 46.13 -1.61
C SER A 458 1.12 44.68 -1.66
N LEU A 459 1.62 43.89 -2.61
CA LEU A 459 1.25 42.48 -2.72
C LEU A 459 1.79 41.63 -1.56
N LEU A 460 3.00 41.91 -1.10
CA LEU A 460 3.61 41.24 0.04
C LEU A 460 2.91 41.61 1.35
N LEU A 461 2.49 42.87 1.50
CA LEU A 461 1.66 43.34 2.60
C LEU A 461 0.28 42.66 2.58
N ALA A 462 -0.38 42.59 1.43
CA ALA A 462 -1.66 41.88 1.30
C ALA A 462 -1.53 40.39 1.65
N PHE A 463 -0.42 39.75 1.24
CA PHE A 463 -0.14 38.36 1.60
C PHE A 463 0.05 38.20 3.13
N ALA A 464 0.84 39.07 3.75
CA ALA A 464 1.05 39.06 5.19
C ALA A 464 -0.26 39.30 5.98
N ILE A 465 -1.09 40.24 5.54
CA ILE A 465 -2.41 40.51 6.16
C ILE A 465 -3.30 39.27 6.07
N MET A 466 -3.41 38.65 4.89
CA MET A 466 -4.22 37.43 4.73
C MET A 466 -3.69 36.27 5.58
N PHE A 467 -2.38 36.12 5.68
CA PHE A 467 -1.75 35.12 6.55
C PHE A 467 -2.10 35.33 8.02
N ILE A 468 -2.06 36.59 8.50
CA ILE A 468 -2.46 36.94 9.86
C ILE A 468 -3.95 36.65 10.06
N ILE A 469 -4.82 37.03 9.12
CA ILE A 469 -6.27 36.76 9.19
C ILE A 469 -6.54 35.25 9.30
N PHE A 470 -5.95 34.42 8.43
CA PHE A 470 -6.14 32.98 8.49
C PHE A 470 -5.57 32.37 9.78
N SER A 471 -4.44 32.88 10.27
CA SER A 471 -3.89 32.45 11.56
C SER A 471 -4.86 32.76 12.71
N ILE A 472 -5.45 33.96 12.73
CA ILE A 472 -6.45 34.37 13.74
C ILE A 472 -7.70 33.49 13.64
N ILE A 473 -8.22 33.25 12.43
CA ILE A 473 -9.39 32.38 12.22
C ILE A 473 -9.14 30.98 12.76
N LEU A 474 -7.96 30.40 12.48
CA LEU A 474 -7.58 29.09 12.99
C LEU A 474 -7.49 29.06 14.51
N VAL A 475 -6.91 30.10 15.12
CA VAL A 475 -6.79 30.20 16.58
C VAL A 475 -8.19 30.27 17.20
N ILE A 476 -9.06 31.13 16.67
CA ILE A 476 -10.45 31.26 17.13
C ILE A 476 -11.19 29.92 16.96
N SER A 477 -11.01 29.21 15.85
CA SER A 477 -11.63 27.90 15.62
C SER A 477 -11.21 26.87 16.68
N CYS A 478 -9.93 26.81 17.04
CA CYS A 478 -9.43 25.94 18.11
C CYS A 478 -10.09 26.25 19.47
N PHE A 479 -10.26 27.54 19.79
CA PHE A 479 -10.89 27.95 21.06
C PHE A 479 -12.40 27.73 21.09
N ILE A 480 -13.13 28.07 20.03
CA ILE A 480 -14.60 27.91 19.97
C ILE A 480 -15.01 26.44 20.04
N THR A 481 -14.22 25.55 19.44
CA THR A 481 -14.55 24.12 19.39
C THR A 481 -14.19 23.36 20.66
N GLU A 482 -13.51 23.99 21.63
CA GLU A 482 -12.98 23.35 22.85
C GLU A 482 -12.33 21.98 22.58
N THR A 483 -11.59 21.90 21.47
CA THR A 483 -11.11 20.63 20.94
C THR A 483 -9.91 20.08 21.74
N LYS A 484 -9.87 18.75 21.90
CA LYS A 484 -8.71 18.02 22.45
C LYS A 484 -7.63 17.73 21.39
N SER A 485 -7.78 18.27 20.17
CA SER A 485 -6.89 18.00 19.05
C SER A 485 -5.45 18.40 19.33
N SER A 486 -4.52 17.48 19.04
CA SER A 486 -3.08 17.77 19.06
C SER A 486 -2.70 18.94 18.15
N PHE A 487 -3.44 19.13 17.04
CA PHE A 487 -3.21 20.24 16.12
C PHE A 487 -3.45 21.62 16.76
N CYS A 488 -4.34 21.68 17.76
CA CYS A 488 -4.63 22.89 18.55
C CYS A 488 -3.85 22.95 19.88
N SER A 489 -2.90 22.05 20.12
CA SER A 489 -2.11 22.02 21.37
C SER A 489 -1.02 23.10 21.45
N PHE A 490 -0.66 23.70 20.32
CA PHE A 490 0.43 24.68 20.19
C PHE A 490 1.80 24.22 20.74
N SER A 491 2.07 22.92 20.76
CA SER A 491 3.45 22.43 20.97
C SER A 491 4.39 22.92 19.85
N PRO A 492 5.73 22.90 20.01
CA PRO A 492 6.63 23.44 18.98
C PRO A 492 6.41 22.83 17.59
N LEU A 493 6.24 21.51 17.50
CA LEU A 493 5.97 20.81 16.24
C LEU A 493 4.59 21.17 15.67
N TRP A 494 3.55 21.18 16.50
CA TRP A 494 2.20 21.50 16.06
C TRP A 494 2.03 22.98 15.72
N SER A 495 2.79 23.87 16.33
CA SER A 495 2.84 25.29 15.96
C SER A 495 3.39 25.48 14.54
N ILE A 496 4.43 24.73 14.16
CA ILE A 496 4.95 24.75 12.77
C ILE A 496 3.87 24.27 11.80
N ALA A 497 3.22 23.14 12.10
CA ALA A 497 2.13 22.60 11.27
C ALA A 497 0.95 23.59 11.16
N PHE A 498 0.60 24.25 12.25
CA PHE A 498 -0.47 25.24 12.33
C PHE A 498 -0.19 26.46 11.44
N PHE A 499 0.99 27.08 11.58
CA PHE A 499 1.37 28.21 10.73
C PHE A 499 1.59 27.79 9.27
N ALA A 500 2.07 26.56 9.02
CA ALA A 500 2.13 26.02 7.67
C ALA A 500 0.73 25.90 7.06
N ALA A 501 -0.28 25.46 7.82
CA ALA A 501 -1.66 25.39 7.36
C ALA A 501 -2.25 26.78 7.03
N ALA A 502 -1.99 27.78 7.88
CA ALA A 502 -2.36 29.18 7.59
C ALA A 502 -1.68 29.70 6.30
N LEU A 503 -0.41 29.33 6.08
CA LEU A 503 0.32 29.65 4.87
C LEU A 503 -0.31 28.97 3.64
N VAL A 504 -0.70 27.70 3.75
CA VAL A 504 -1.39 26.96 2.67
C VAL A 504 -2.71 27.64 2.30
N LEU A 505 -3.54 28.01 3.29
CA LEU A 505 -4.79 28.74 3.07
C LEU A 505 -4.54 30.07 2.34
N THR A 506 -3.50 30.79 2.75
CA THR A 506 -3.11 32.05 2.11
C THR A 506 -2.70 31.84 0.65
N ILE A 507 -1.85 30.85 0.36
CA ILE A 507 -1.43 30.53 -1.00
C ILE A 507 -2.65 30.14 -1.85
N ALA A 508 -3.50 29.25 -1.35
CA ALA A 508 -4.69 28.80 -2.05
C ALA A 508 -5.66 29.96 -2.34
N TYR A 509 -5.87 30.86 -1.38
CA TYR A 509 -6.67 32.08 -1.59
C TYR A 509 -6.14 32.94 -2.74
N PHE A 510 -4.84 33.22 -2.79
CA PHE A 510 -4.27 34.00 -3.89
C PHE A 510 -4.32 33.27 -5.24
N VAL A 511 -4.15 31.95 -5.26
CA VAL A 511 -4.30 31.14 -6.49
C VAL A 511 -5.74 31.20 -7.00
N ILE A 512 -6.73 30.99 -6.12
CA ILE A 512 -8.15 31.06 -6.46
C ILE A 512 -8.52 32.46 -6.92
N LYS A 513 -8.18 33.50 -6.14
CA LYS A 513 -8.46 34.89 -6.47
C LYS A 513 -7.90 35.26 -7.85
N THR A 514 -6.61 34.97 -8.08
CA THR A 514 -5.97 35.28 -9.36
C THR A 514 -6.58 34.44 -10.49
N GLY A 515 -7.01 33.22 -10.21
CA GLY A 515 -7.63 32.33 -11.19
C GLY A 515 -8.98 32.87 -11.64
N VAL A 516 -9.84 33.22 -10.69
CA VAL A 516 -11.15 33.85 -10.96
C VAL A 516 -10.98 35.17 -11.73
N GLU A 517 -9.99 36.00 -11.38
CA GLU A 517 -9.74 37.28 -12.07
C GLU A 517 -9.19 37.12 -13.50
N LYS A 518 -8.37 36.08 -13.75
CA LYS A 518 -7.63 35.89 -15.01
C LYS A 518 -8.22 34.83 -15.95
N VAL A 519 -9.12 33.97 -15.48
CA VAL A 519 -9.86 33.03 -16.33
C VAL A 519 -10.95 33.80 -17.07
N LYS A 520 -10.67 34.12 -18.34
CA LYS A 520 -11.57 34.92 -19.19
C LYS A 520 -11.99 34.21 -20.47
N ASP A 521 -11.13 33.34 -21.01
CA ASP A 521 -11.39 32.61 -22.23
C ASP A 521 -11.55 31.11 -21.95
N MET A 522 -12.72 30.57 -22.27
CA MET A 522 -13.07 29.16 -22.12
C MET A 522 -13.46 28.53 -23.47
N THR A 523 -13.03 29.13 -24.58
CA THR A 523 -13.30 28.63 -25.94
C THR A 523 -12.86 27.18 -26.12
N ALA A 524 -11.74 26.77 -25.53
CA ALA A 524 -11.26 25.39 -25.56
C ALA A 524 -12.28 24.36 -25.05
N LEU A 525 -13.09 24.69 -24.04
CA LEU A 525 -14.13 23.77 -23.52
C LEU A 525 -15.31 23.60 -24.49
N LYS A 526 -15.52 24.55 -25.41
CA LYS A 526 -16.57 24.45 -26.43
C LYS A 526 -16.22 23.47 -27.55
N GLU A 527 -14.94 23.13 -27.68
CA GLU A 527 -14.42 22.19 -28.68
C GLU A 527 -14.46 20.73 -28.19
N LEU A 528 -14.92 20.47 -26.95
CA LEU A 528 -15.04 19.12 -26.40
C LEU A 528 -16.12 18.32 -27.13
N ASN A 529 -15.79 17.08 -27.48
CA ASN A 529 -16.72 16.12 -28.09
C ASN A 529 -17.33 15.17 -27.04
N ALA A 530 -18.23 14.30 -27.48
CA ALA A 530 -18.93 13.36 -26.59
C ALA A 530 -17.97 12.41 -25.82
N ILE A 531 -16.83 12.05 -26.41
CA ILE A 531 -15.84 11.18 -25.74
C ILE A 531 -15.11 11.96 -24.66
N ASP A 532 -14.78 13.23 -24.89
CA ASP A 532 -14.16 14.06 -23.85
C ASP A 532 -15.10 14.27 -22.66
N TYR A 533 -16.39 14.53 -22.92
CA TYR A 533 -17.39 14.61 -21.86
C TYR A 533 -17.52 13.28 -21.09
N LEU A 534 -17.51 12.14 -21.78
CA LEU A 534 -17.50 10.82 -21.14
C LEU A 534 -16.30 10.67 -20.19
N LEU A 535 -15.10 11.04 -20.65
CA LEU A 535 -13.88 10.97 -19.83
C LEU A 535 -13.95 11.91 -18.62
N ILE A 536 -14.39 13.15 -18.80
CA ILE A 536 -14.50 14.14 -17.72
C ILE A 536 -15.56 13.69 -16.70
N TYR A 537 -16.79 13.41 -17.13
CA TYR A 537 -17.87 13.03 -16.23
C TYR A 537 -17.63 11.67 -15.59
N GLY A 538 -17.10 10.68 -16.33
CA GLY A 538 -16.76 9.38 -15.77
C GLY A 538 -15.70 9.51 -14.66
N THR A 539 -14.66 10.33 -14.88
CA THR A 539 -13.62 10.60 -13.87
C THR A 539 -14.20 11.30 -12.64
N LEU A 540 -15.05 12.32 -12.84
CA LEU A 540 -15.64 13.06 -11.73
C LEU A 540 -16.63 12.22 -10.92
N PHE A 541 -17.50 11.45 -11.59
CA PHE A 541 -18.55 10.64 -10.97
C PHE A 541 -17.99 9.41 -10.26
N HIS A 542 -16.88 8.84 -10.75
CA HIS A 542 -16.19 7.73 -10.09
C HIS A 542 -15.86 8.03 -8.61
N SER A 543 -15.38 9.24 -8.30
CA SER A 543 -15.08 9.60 -6.91
C SER A 543 -16.33 9.63 -6.02
N TRP A 544 -17.50 9.94 -6.59
CA TRP A 544 -18.77 9.97 -5.87
C TRP A 544 -19.45 8.60 -5.76
N SER A 545 -19.13 7.63 -6.61
CA SER A 545 -19.73 6.29 -6.49
C SER A 545 -19.35 5.59 -5.17
N PHE A 546 -18.27 6.02 -4.52
CA PHE A 546 -17.80 5.48 -3.24
C PHE A 546 -18.72 5.74 -2.04
N PHE A 547 -19.82 6.48 -2.20
CA PHE A 547 -20.88 6.49 -1.19
C PHE A 547 -21.56 5.11 -1.01
N GLY A 548 -21.43 4.21 -2.00
CA GLY A 548 -21.78 2.80 -1.84
C GLY A 548 -20.55 1.96 -1.53
N THR A 549 -20.56 1.22 -0.41
CA THR A 549 -19.46 0.32 0.00
C THR A 549 -19.11 -0.70 -1.09
N SER A 550 -20.12 -1.24 -1.78
CA SER A 550 -19.94 -2.19 -2.87
C SER A 550 -19.14 -1.63 -4.05
N PHE A 551 -19.19 -0.31 -4.30
CA PHE A 551 -18.40 0.33 -5.36
C PHE A 551 -16.93 0.51 -4.96
N ILE A 552 -16.60 0.47 -3.66
CA ILE A 552 -15.22 0.46 -3.17
C ILE A 552 -14.65 -0.96 -3.28
N GLU A 553 -15.41 -1.96 -2.81
CA GLU A 553 -15.02 -3.38 -2.87
C GLU A 553 -14.84 -3.85 -4.33
N GLU A 554 -15.78 -3.47 -5.20
CA GLU A 554 -15.83 -3.89 -6.60
C GLU A 554 -15.44 -2.74 -7.56
N GLU A 555 -14.51 -1.87 -7.15
CA GLU A 555 -14.07 -0.69 -7.94
C GLU A 555 -13.64 -1.09 -9.37
N HIS A 556 -12.99 -2.25 -9.51
CA HIS A 556 -12.56 -2.83 -10.78
C HIS A 556 -13.71 -2.96 -11.80
N MET A 557 -14.92 -3.33 -11.37
CA MET A 557 -16.09 -3.45 -12.26
C MET A 557 -16.49 -2.09 -12.83
N THR A 558 -16.37 -1.02 -12.04
CA THR A 558 -16.66 0.35 -12.47
C THR A 558 -15.68 0.79 -13.56
N TRP A 559 -14.39 0.54 -13.36
CA TRP A 559 -13.37 0.81 -14.37
C TRP A 559 -13.53 -0.03 -15.63
N TYR A 560 -13.87 -1.31 -15.51
CA TYR A 560 -14.14 -2.17 -16.67
C TYR A 560 -15.37 -1.70 -17.44
N PHE A 561 -16.43 -1.26 -16.75
CA PHE A 561 -17.62 -0.69 -17.39
C PHE A 561 -17.27 0.60 -18.16
N TYR A 562 -16.55 1.53 -17.53
CA TYR A 562 -16.10 2.76 -18.18
C TYR A 562 -15.17 2.49 -19.36
N TRP A 563 -14.23 1.57 -19.21
CA TRP A 563 -13.30 1.21 -20.27
C TRP A 563 -14.02 0.61 -21.47
N ASN A 564 -14.89 -0.37 -21.26
CA ASN A 564 -15.66 -1.00 -22.34
C ASN A 564 -16.57 0.01 -23.04
N THR A 565 -17.19 0.92 -22.28
CA THR A 565 -18.00 2.01 -22.83
C THR A 565 -17.17 2.93 -23.73
N LEU A 566 -15.97 3.32 -23.27
CA LEU A 566 -15.04 4.12 -24.07
C LEU A 566 -14.61 3.38 -25.35
N MET A 567 -14.17 2.12 -25.25
CA MET A 567 -13.77 1.31 -26.40
C MET A 567 -14.90 1.22 -27.44
N PHE A 568 -16.13 1.02 -27.00
CA PHE A 568 -17.30 0.95 -27.86
C PHE A 568 -17.57 2.26 -28.61
N PHE A 569 -17.57 3.40 -27.91
CA PHE A 569 -17.80 4.70 -28.56
C PHE A 569 -16.69 5.07 -29.54
N VAL A 570 -15.43 4.81 -29.19
CA VAL A 570 -14.28 5.05 -30.08
C VAL A 570 -14.35 4.14 -31.31
N LEU A 571 -14.71 2.86 -31.13
CA LEU A 571 -14.89 1.92 -32.24
C LEU A 571 -15.99 2.38 -33.20
N ILE A 572 -17.17 2.73 -32.69
CA ILE A 572 -18.29 3.23 -33.52
C ILE A 572 -17.85 4.46 -34.31
N ARG A 573 -17.21 5.42 -33.65
CA ARG A 573 -16.72 6.64 -34.33
C ARG A 573 -15.71 6.31 -35.42
N THR A 574 -14.78 5.39 -35.15
CA THR A 574 -13.79 4.94 -36.14
C THR A 574 -14.46 4.28 -37.34
N VAL A 575 -15.44 3.40 -37.12
CA VAL A 575 -16.21 2.74 -38.20
C VAL A 575 -16.98 3.76 -39.02
N VAL A 576 -17.67 4.72 -38.38
CA VAL A 576 -18.41 5.78 -39.08
C VAL A 576 -17.49 6.60 -39.99
N VAL A 577 -16.29 6.97 -39.50
CA VAL A 577 -15.31 7.71 -40.30
C VAL A 577 -14.83 6.89 -41.51
N ILE A 578 -14.51 5.60 -41.32
CA ILE A 578 -14.07 4.71 -42.40
C ILE A 578 -15.17 4.52 -43.45
N VAL A 579 -16.41 4.24 -43.02
CA VAL A 579 -17.56 4.06 -43.92
C VAL A 579 -17.82 5.34 -44.71
N THR A 580 -17.76 6.50 -44.06
CA THR A 580 -17.93 7.81 -44.72
C THR A 580 -16.84 8.04 -45.77
N TYR A 581 -15.59 7.69 -45.46
CA TYR A 581 -14.48 7.78 -46.40
C TYR A 581 -14.65 6.83 -47.60
N LEU A 582 -14.96 5.56 -47.36
CA LEU A 582 -15.18 4.57 -48.43
C LEU A 582 -16.37 4.96 -49.32
N SER A 583 -17.46 5.44 -48.72
CA SER A 583 -18.64 5.94 -49.44
C SER A 583 -18.29 7.12 -50.35
N LYS A 584 -17.59 8.13 -49.84
CA LYS A 584 -17.15 9.30 -50.63
C LYS A 584 -16.14 8.94 -51.71
N ARG A 585 -15.27 7.96 -51.46
CA ARG A 585 -14.32 7.43 -52.45
C ARG A 585 -15.04 6.68 -53.57
N TRP A 586 -16.09 5.91 -53.24
CA TRP A 586 -16.88 5.15 -54.21
C TRP A 586 -17.80 6.04 -55.05
N SER A 587 -18.44 7.04 -54.45
CA SER A 587 -19.43 7.88 -55.12
C SER A 587 -18.86 8.90 -56.10
N GLY A 588 -17.53 8.95 -56.28
CA GLY A 588 -16.86 9.89 -57.19
C GLY A 588 -17.15 11.35 -56.89
N ALA A 589 -17.53 11.69 -55.64
CA ALA A 589 -18.00 13.02 -55.30
C ALA A 589 -16.96 14.10 -55.64
N THR A 590 -17.42 15.08 -56.42
CA THR A 590 -16.66 16.12 -57.10
C THR A 590 -15.83 16.97 -56.14
N GLU A 591 -14.61 17.26 -56.57
CA GLU A 591 -13.70 18.25 -56.03
C GLU A 591 -14.45 19.54 -55.68
N THR A 592 -14.33 20.03 -54.45
CA THR A 592 -13.97 21.45 -54.20
C THR A 592 -13.86 21.83 -52.73
N GLN A 593 -14.39 21.10 -51.74
CA GLN A 593 -14.22 21.52 -50.32
C GLN A 593 -13.94 20.44 -49.25
N GLU A 594 -14.40 19.19 -49.35
CA GLU A 594 -14.24 18.20 -48.24
C GLU A 594 -13.28 17.02 -48.52
N LYS A 595 -12.80 16.87 -49.76
CA LYS A 595 -11.97 15.71 -50.18
C LYS A 595 -10.54 15.71 -49.61
N PRO A 596 -9.78 16.83 -49.62
CA PRO A 596 -8.38 16.81 -49.18
C PRO A 596 -8.24 16.59 -47.66
N GLU A 597 -9.11 17.17 -46.83
CA GLU A 597 -9.06 16.95 -45.37
C GLU A 597 -9.40 15.50 -45.00
N LEU A 598 -10.34 14.86 -45.69
CA LEU A 598 -10.71 13.45 -45.43
C LEU A 598 -9.64 12.47 -45.93
N GLU A 599 -9.01 12.76 -47.06
CA GLU A 599 -7.88 12.00 -47.59
C GLU A 599 -6.63 12.15 -46.69
N GLU A 600 -6.33 13.34 -46.17
CA GLU A 600 -5.25 13.57 -45.18
C GLU A 600 -5.52 12.83 -43.86
N ARG A 601 -6.78 12.85 -43.39
CA ARG A 601 -7.20 12.09 -42.20
C ARG A 601 -6.99 10.59 -42.41
N MET A 602 -7.32 10.06 -43.59
CA MET A 602 -7.13 8.64 -43.88
C MET A 602 -5.70 8.27 -44.26
N SER A 603 -4.88 9.19 -44.75
CA SER A 603 -3.46 8.95 -44.98
C SER A 603 -2.67 8.87 -43.67
N SER A 604 -3.10 9.62 -42.64
CA SER A 604 -2.45 9.58 -41.32
C SER A 604 -2.75 8.29 -40.52
N VAL A 605 -3.93 7.69 -40.72
CA VAL A 605 -4.40 6.54 -39.94
C VAL A 605 -4.44 5.21 -40.71
N GLY A 606 -4.86 5.24 -41.96
CA GLY A 606 -5.03 4.05 -42.79
C GLY A 606 -6.25 3.19 -42.41
N VAL A 607 -6.77 2.44 -43.37
CA VAL A 607 -7.91 1.51 -43.18
C VAL A 607 -7.54 0.33 -42.26
N SER A 608 -6.24 0.07 -42.07
CA SER A 608 -5.72 -0.97 -41.18
C SER A 608 -5.94 -0.71 -39.68
N ILE A 609 -6.48 0.46 -39.30
CA ILE A 609 -6.79 0.75 -37.90
C ILE A 609 -7.92 -0.13 -37.34
N LEU A 610 -8.89 -0.52 -38.16
CA LEU A 610 -10.02 -1.35 -37.72
C LEU A 610 -9.58 -2.75 -37.24
N PRO A 611 -8.77 -3.53 -37.99
CA PRO A 611 -8.27 -4.81 -37.47
C PRO A 611 -7.34 -4.64 -36.26
N GLN A 612 -6.55 -3.57 -36.18
CA GLN A 612 -5.74 -3.27 -34.98
C GLN A 612 -6.62 -3.05 -33.75
N TRP A 613 -7.77 -2.41 -33.92
CA TRP A 613 -8.77 -2.23 -32.87
C TRP A 613 -9.43 -3.52 -32.41
N VAL A 614 -9.80 -4.40 -33.33
CA VAL A 614 -10.36 -5.70 -32.99
C VAL A 614 -9.34 -6.51 -32.18
N LEU A 615 -8.06 -6.47 -32.56
CA LEU A 615 -6.99 -7.10 -31.79
C LEU A 615 -6.82 -6.46 -30.40
N LEU A 616 -6.95 -5.13 -30.28
CA LEU A 616 -6.88 -4.44 -28.99
C LEU A 616 -8.04 -4.83 -28.06
N ILE A 617 -9.26 -4.96 -28.59
CA ILE A 617 -10.42 -5.43 -27.81
C ILE A 617 -10.24 -6.88 -27.39
N ALA A 618 -9.73 -7.74 -28.29
CA ALA A 618 -9.40 -9.12 -27.96
C ALA A 618 -8.34 -9.20 -26.86
N LEU A 619 -7.30 -8.35 -26.93
CA LEU A 619 -6.27 -8.23 -25.91
C LEU A 619 -6.89 -7.84 -24.56
N HIS A 620 -7.74 -6.81 -24.50
CA HIS A 620 -8.39 -6.42 -23.24
C HIS A 620 -9.34 -7.49 -22.69
N ARG A 621 -10.02 -8.24 -23.56
CA ARG A 621 -10.84 -9.38 -23.14
C ARG A 621 -9.99 -10.46 -22.48
N TYR A 622 -8.81 -10.74 -23.04
CA TYR A 622 -7.85 -11.67 -22.45
C TYR A 622 -7.27 -11.13 -21.14
N LEU A 623 -6.83 -9.87 -21.11
CA LEU A 623 -6.26 -9.25 -19.90
C LEU A 623 -7.25 -9.23 -18.73
N ARG A 624 -8.55 -9.10 -19.00
CA ARG A 624 -9.60 -9.18 -17.98
C ARG A 624 -9.69 -10.55 -17.31
N THR A 625 -9.33 -11.63 -18.00
CA THR A 625 -9.36 -12.98 -17.42
C THR A 625 -8.05 -13.34 -16.73
N MET A 626 -7.05 -12.45 -16.72
CA MET A 626 -5.74 -12.74 -16.14
C MET A 626 -5.81 -12.95 -14.64
N ASN A 627 -6.46 -12.04 -13.92
CA ASN A 627 -6.62 -12.13 -12.47
C ASN A 627 -8.07 -11.75 -12.10
N GLN A 628 -8.75 -12.53 -11.26
CA GLN A 628 -9.96 -12.07 -10.59
C GLN A 628 -9.61 -10.99 -9.57
N THR A 629 -10.49 -10.00 -9.43
CA THR A 629 -10.37 -8.92 -8.45
C THR A 629 -11.70 -8.70 -7.73
N GLY A 630 -11.64 -7.95 -6.63
CA GLY A 630 -12.78 -7.82 -5.69
C GLY A 630 -12.95 -9.05 -4.80
N ASP A 631 -13.94 -9.01 -3.92
CA ASP A 631 -14.17 -10.11 -2.97
C ASP A 631 -15.23 -11.09 -3.49
N ARG A 632 -16.19 -10.64 -4.32
CA ARG A 632 -17.31 -11.49 -4.75
C ARG A 632 -16.91 -12.61 -5.72
N TRP A 633 -15.90 -12.39 -6.55
CA TRP A 633 -15.55 -13.31 -7.65
C TRP A 633 -14.17 -13.95 -7.48
N LEU A 634 -13.45 -13.61 -6.41
CA LEU A 634 -12.07 -14.05 -6.17
C LEU A 634 -11.91 -15.57 -6.04
N PHE A 635 -12.97 -16.27 -5.64
CA PHE A 635 -12.94 -17.73 -5.45
C PHE A 635 -13.05 -18.52 -6.77
N LEU A 636 -13.37 -17.85 -7.88
CA LEU A 636 -13.49 -18.49 -9.18
C LEU A 636 -12.11 -18.58 -9.85
N PRO A 637 -11.78 -19.70 -10.50
CA PRO A 637 -10.49 -19.85 -11.16
C PRO A 637 -10.33 -18.86 -12.32
N ASP A 638 -9.13 -18.33 -12.49
CA ASP A 638 -8.76 -17.45 -13.59
C ASP A 638 -7.60 -17.99 -14.46
N THR A 639 -7.12 -17.15 -15.38
CA THR A 639 -6.03 -17.52 -16.29
C THR A 639 -4.72 -17.65 -15.54
N ALA A 640 -4.47 -16.84 -14.50
CA ALA A 640 -3.27 -16.95 -13.68
C ALA A 640 -3.30 -18.27 -12.89
N ASP A 641 -4.41 -18.65 -12.28
CA ASP A 641 -4.56 -19.95 -11.60
C ASP A 641 -4.25 -21.11 -12.55
N TRP A 642 -4.82 -21.06 -13.75
CA TRP A 642 -4.56 -22.07 -14.79
C TRP A 642 -3.08 -22.08 -15.21
N LEU A 643 -2.45 -20.93 -15.42
CA LEU A 643 -1.03 -20.84 -15.80
C LEU A 643 -0.11 -21.33 -14.68
N ASN A 644 -0.42 -21.05 -13.42
CA ASN A 644 0.41 -21.43 -12.28
C ASN A 644 0.25 -22.91 -11.89
N ALA A 645 -0.74 -23.62 -12.44
CA ALA A 645 -0.90 -25.06 -12.22
C ALA A 645 0.34 -25.82 -12.75
N PRO A 646 0.87 -26.82 -12.01
CA PRO A 646 2.09 -27.55 -12.40
C PRO A 646 2.02 -28.18 -13.79
N GLU A 647 0.85 -28.65 -14.22
CA GLU A 647 0.68 -29.24 -15.56
C GLU A 647 0.85 -28.22 -16.69
N ASN A 648 0.65 -26.93 -16.40
CA ASN A 648 0.68 -25.83 -17.37
C ASN A 648 1.96 -24.99 -17.29
N ALA A 649 2.98 -25.44 -16.55
CA ALA A 649 4.24 -24.73 -16.36
C ALA A 649 4.89 -24.30 -17.70
N PHE A 650 4.78 -25.12 -18.75
CA PHE A 650 5.23 -24.76 -20.10
C PHE A 650 4.57 -23.46 -20.62
N TYR A 651 3.26 -23.32 -20.44
CA TYR A 651 2.52 -22.14 -20.89
C TYR A 651 2.89 -20.90 -20.08
N LEU A 652 3.07 -21.03 -18.77
CA LEU A 652 3.55 -19.94 -17.91
C LEU A 652 4.93 -19.44 -18.34
N GLN A 653 5.87 -20.36 -18.58
CA GLN A 653 7.21 -20.03 -19.05
C GLN A 653 7.18 -19.36 -20.43
N ALA A 654 6.35 -19.86 -21.35
CA ALA A 654 6.13 -19.23 -22.65
C ALA A 654 5.54 -17.81 -22.49
N HIS A 655 4.59 -17.62 -21.57
CA HIS A 655 3.97 -16.33 -21.28
C HIS A 655 4.98 -15.30 -20.78
N LEU A 656 5.80 -15.69 -19.81
CA LEU A 656 6.90 -14.90 -19.27
C LEU A 656 7.89 -14.50 -20.37
N LEU A 657 8.32 -15.46 -21.20
CA LEU A 657 9.29 -15.22 -22.27
C LEU A 657 8.73 -14.29 -23.35
N ILE A 658 7.49 -14.53 -23.81
CA ILE A 658 6.83 -13.69 -24.81
C ILE A 658 6.68 -12.25 -24.30
N GLY A 659 6.22 -12.06 -23.07
CA GLY A 659 6.07 -10.73 -22.47
C GLY A 659 7.41 -9.99 -22.32
N THR A 660 8.46 -10.70 -21.90
CA THR A 660 9.83 -10.16 -21.76
C THR A 660 10.41 -9.78 -23.12
N LEU A 661 10.33 -10.66 -24.13
CA LEU A 661 10.85 -10.40 -25.48
C LEU A 661 10.06 -9.31 -26.22
N ALA A 662 8.73 -9.26 -26.06
CA ALA A 662 7.91 -8.19 -26.62
C ALA A 662 8.31 -6.83 -26.03
N THR A 663 8.59 -6.78 -24.73
CA THR A 663 9.07 -5.56 -24.07
C THR A 663 10.47 -5.18 -24.52
N LEU A 664 11.40 -6.12 -24.64
CA LEU A 664 12.70 -5.87 -25.25
C LEU A 664 12.54 -5.27 -26.65
N GLY A 665 11.66 -5.84 -27.49
CA GLY A 665 11.37 -5.31 -28.83
C GLY A 665 10.87 -3.87 -28.81
N ILE A 666 9.97 -3.53 -27.89
CA ILE A 666 9.49 -2.15 -27.69
C ILE A 666 10.61 -1.23 -27.21
N CYS A 667 11.39 -1.66 -26.22
CA CYS A 667 12.51 -0.87 -25.69
C CYS A 667 13.54 -0.57 -26.78
N LEU A 668 13.93 -1.58 -27.59
CA LEU A 668 14.82 -1.42 -28.73
C LEU A 668 14.24 -0.48 -29.80
N TRP A 669 12.93 -0.58 -30.08
CA TRP A 669 12.26 0.35 -30.98
C TRP A 669 12.29 1.80 -30.47
N ASN A 670 12.12 2.01 -29.16
CA ASN A 670 12.19 3.33 -28.53
C ASN A 670 13.59 3.95 -28.61
N VAL A 671 14.68 3.17 -28.71
CA VAL A 671 16.06 3.68 -28.81
C VAL A 671 16.26 4.58 -30.04
N ARG A 672 15.44 4.43 -31.09
CA ARG A 672 15.49 5.32 -32.28
C ARG A 672 15.24 6.80 -31.96
N HIS A 673 14.65 7.09 -30.79
CA HIS A 673 14.37 8.43 -30.29
C HIS A 673 15.49 9.00 -29.39
N MET A 674 16.53 8.22 -29.11
CA MET A 674 17.72 8.61 -28.35
C MET A 674 18.80 9.18 -29.28
N ASN A 675 19.73 9.98 -28.74
CA ASN A 675 20.82 10.56 -29.52
C ASN A 675 22.01 9.58 -29.66
N ASN A 676 22.98 9.93 -30.50
CA ASN A 676 24.29 9.28 -30.74
C ASN A 676 24.59 7.92 -30.06
N TYR A 677 24.89 6.91 -30.88
CA TYR A 677 25.14 5.49 -30.53
C TYR A 677 23.92 4.71 -30.05
N MET A 678 22.91 4.62 -30.92
CA MET A 678 21.78 3.68 -30.83
C MET A 678 22.23 2.26 -30.42
N TYR A 679 23.43 1.84 -30.85
CA TYR A 679 24.03 0.55 -30.52
C TYR A 679 24.36 0.37 -29.04
N ILE A 680 24.88 1.39 -28.35
CA ILE A 680 25.27 1.26 -26.93
C ILE A 680 24.02 1.13 -26.06
N HIS A 681 23.03 2.00 -26.28
CA HIS A 681 21.73 1.89 -25.60
C HIS A 681 21.04 0.55 -25.88
N SER A 682 21.13 0.05 -27.11
CA SER A 682 20.60 -1.27 -27.45
C SER A 682 21.32 -2.40 -26.71
N ILE A 683 22.66 -2.35 -26.63
CA ILE A 683 23.46 -3.34 -25.89
C ILE A 683 23.12 -3.31 -24.40
N LEU A 684 23.06 -2.13 -23.78
CA LEU A 684 22.71 -2.00 -22.36
C LEU A 684 21.29 -2.52 -22.08
N THR A 685 20.32 -2.22 -22.97
CA THR A 685 18.94 -2.74 -22.87
C THR A 685 18.91 -4.28 -22.97
N ILE A 686 19.69 -4.87 -23.87
CA ILE A 686 19.82 -6.33 -24.01
C ILE A 686 20.46 -6.93 -22.75
N LEU A 687 21.55 -6.34 -22.24
CA LEU A 687 22.22 -6.81 -21.01
C LEU A 687 21.30 -6.73 -19.78
N ALA A 688 20.52 -5.66 -19.65
CA ALA A 688 19.52 -5.54 -18.59
C ALA A 688 18.45 -6.63 -18.70
N THR A 689 17.99 -6.94 -19.93
CA THR A 689 17.02 -8.02 -20.18
C THR A 689 17.61 -9.40 -19.87
N ILE A 690 18.90 -9.62 -20.20
CA ILE A 690 19.61 -10.85 -19.82
C ILE A 690 19.65 -10.98 -18.30
N CYS A 691 19.92 -9.90 -17.55
CA CYS A 691 19.89 -9.95 -16.09
C CYS A 691 18.50 -10.34 -15.56
N ILE A 692 17.42 -9.85 -16.16
CA ILE A 692 16.05 -10.26 -15.81
C ILE A 692 15.86 -11.76 -16.03
N LEU A 693 16.24 -12.28 -17.22
CA LEU A 693 16.10 -13.71 -17.52
C LEU A 693 16.97 -14.58 -16.61
N SER A 694 18.22 -14.17 -16.33
CA SER A 694 19.11 -14.84 -15.38
C SER A 694 18.52 -14.86 -13.97
N TYR A 695 17.90 -13.76 -13.53
CA TYR A 695 17.18 -13.71 -12.25
C TYR A 695 16.01 -14.69 -12.24
N ARG A 696 15.22 -14.79 -13.33
CA ARG A 696 14.11 -15.74 -13.44
C ARG A 696 14.56 -17.20 -13.39
N ILE A 697 15.73 -17.51 -13.97
CA ILE A 697 16.33 -18.85 -13.91
C ILE A 697 16.85 -19.16 -12.50
N ALA A 698 17.58 -18.22 -11.89
CA ALA A 698 18.14 -18.37 -10.55
C ALA A 698 17.08 -18.41 -9.44
N SER A 699 15.90 -17.81 -9.67
CA SER A 699 14.72 -17.91 -8.78
C SER A 699 13.80 -19.08 -9.12
N GLU A 700 14.22 -19.97 -10.03
CA GLU A 700 13.47 -21.16 -10.46
C GLU A 700 12.10 -20.89 -11.13
N SER A 701 11.81 -19.62 -11.45
CA SER A 701 10.59 -19.23 -12.18
C SER A 701 10.65 -19.51 -13.69
N LEU A 702 11.85 -19.79 -14.23
CA LEU A 702 12.07 -20.19 -15.62
C LEU A 702 13.01 -21.40 -15.67
N GLU A 703 12.52 -22.53 -16.16
CA GLU A 703 13.34 -23.72 -16.34
C GLU A 703 14.18 -23.62 -17.61
N THR A 704 15.46 -23.98 -17.51
CA THR A 704 16.38 -24.02 -18.64
C THR A 704 17.34 -25.20 -18.51
N PRO A 705 17.93 -25.67 -19.62
CA PRO A 705 18.96 -26.70 -19.59
C PRO A 705 20.29 -26.23 -18.97
N PHE A 706 20.43 -24.94 -18.65
CA PHE A 706 21.64 -24.36 -18.06
C PHE A 706 21.60 -24.45 -16.54
N SER A 707 22.03 -25.58 -15.98
CA SER A 707 22.04 -25.82 -14.53
C SER A 707 22.89 -24.82 -13.75
N ASP A 708 23.97 -24.32 -14.34
CA ASP A 708 24.94 -23.45 -13.64
C ASP A 708 24.32 -22.12 -13.19
N ILE A 709 23.41 -21.55 -13.99
CA ILE A 709 22.78 -20.25 -13.70
C ILE A 709 21.87 -20.34 -12.47
N LYS A 710 21.30 -21.53 -12.18
CA LYS A 710 20.47 -21.74 -10.99
C LYS A 710 21.24 -21.50 -9.68
N SER A 711 22.57 -21.68 -9.72
CA SER A 711 23.44 -21.47 -8.55
C SER A 711 23.88 -20.01 -8.35
N TRP A 712 23.54 -19.11 -9.28
CA TRP A 712 24.01 -17.73 -9.22
C TRP A 712 23.28 -16.92 -8.15
N ASP A 713 24.01 -16.04 -7.46
CA ASP A 713 23.43 -15.14 -6.46
C ASP A 713 22.45 -14.16 -7.11
N THR A 714 21.16 -14.32 -6.82
CA THR A 714 20.07 -13.50 -7.36
C THR A 714 20.27 -12.01 -7.06
N ILE A 715 20.89 -11.69 -5.93
CA ILE A 715 21.12 -10.32 -5.46
C ILE A 715 22.20 -9.64 -6.28
N THR A 716 23.28 -10.35 -6.59
CA THR A 716 24.34 -9.86 -7.48
C THR A 716 23.80 -9.58 -8.88
N ILE A 717 22.93 -10.45 -9.42
CA ILE A 717 22.26 -10.23 -10.71
C ILE A 717 21.42 -8.95 -10.71
N VAL A 718 20.59 -8.75 -9.67
CA VAL A 718 19.74 -7.55 -9.55
C VAL A 718 20.58 -6.28 -9.35
N ASN A 719 21.69 -6.34 -8.61
CA ASN A 719 22.59 -5.19 -8.46
C ASN A 719 23.26 -4.81 -9.79
N LEU A 720 23.66 -5.80 -10.59
CA LEU A 720 24.19 -5.55 -11.94
C LEU A 720 23.13 -4.91 -12.84
N PHE A 721 21.89 -5.39 -12.78
CA PHE A 721 20.76 -4.77 -13.49
C PHE A 721 20.60 -3.28 -13.16
N TRP A 722 20.59 -2.91 -11.88
CA TRP A 722 20.51 -1.50 -11.46
C TRP A 722 21.70 -0.68 -11.94
N ALA A 723 22.92 -1.24 -11.88
CA ALA A 723 24.11 -0.57 -12.38
C ALA A 723 24.01 -0.27 -13.89
N ILE A 724 23.50 -1.21 -14.69
CA ILE A 724 23.29 -1.04 -16.14
C ILE A 724 22.33 0.12 -16.42
N LEU A 725 21.18 0.19 -15.74
CA LEU A 725 20.21 1.28 -15.93
C LEU A 725 20.82 2.65 -15.56
N ILE A 726 21.56 2.72 -14.44
CA ILE A 726 22.25 3.95 -14.03
C ILE A 726 23.28 4.37 -15.07
N ILE A 727 24.08 3.44 -15.59
CA ILE A 727 25.05 3.69 -16.66
C ILE A 727 24.34 4.22 -17.90
N GLN A 728 23.20 3.63 -18.29
CA GLN A 728 22.42 4.05 -19.45
C GLN A 728 21.94 5.50 -19.33
N ALA A 729 21.38 5.87 -18.17
CA ALA A 729 20.94 7.25 -17.91
C ALA A 729 22.11 8.25 -17.86
N LEU A 730 23.21 7.91 -17.17
CA LEU A 730 24.39 8.77 -17.08
C LEU A 730 25.07 8.97 -18.43
N TYR A 731 25.14 7.92 -19.25
CA TYR A 731 25.72 7.97 -20.58
C TYR A 731 25.04 9.03 -21.47
N GLU A 732 23.70 9.06 -21.47
CA GLU A 732 22.95 10.04 -22.26
C GLU A 732 23.20 11.49 -21.78
N ILE A 733 23.24 11.70 -20.47
CA ILE A 733 23.51 13.02 -19.87
C ILE A 733 24.91 13.51 -20.25
N ILE A 734 25.91 12.64 -20.16
CA ILE A 734 27.32 12.94 -20.47
C ILE A 734 27.51 13.28 -21.95
N ILE A 735 26.83 12.58 -22.87
CA ILE A 735 26.84 12.87 -24.31
C ILE A 735 26.33 14.28 -24.58
N TYR A 736 25.17 14.64 -24.02
CA TYR A 736 24.57 15.96 -24.21
C TYR A 736 25.36 17.08 -23.52
N ALA A 737 26.07 16.79 -22.42
CA ALA A 737 27.02 17.71 -21.80
C ALA A 737 28.30 17.90 -22.65
N GLY A 738 28.55 17.03 -23.63
CA GLY A 738 29.65 17.12 -24.60
C GLY A 738 31.01 16.65 -24.09
N ILE A 739 31.11 15.93 -22.96
CA ILE A 739 32.39 15.61 -22.25
C ILE A 739 33.36 14.84 -23.15
N PHE A 740 32.87 13.90 -23.94
CA PHE A 740 33.70 13.13 -24.88
C PHE A 740 34.41 13.97 -25.96
N LYS A 741 33.89 15.17 -26.29
CA LYS A 741 34.55 16.09 -27.23
C LYS A 741 35.86 16.67 -26.66
N SER A 742 36.00 16.76 -25.34
CA SER A 742 37.22 17.23 -24.67
C SER A 742 38.30 16.14 -24.58
N CYS A 743 37.97 14.88 -24.85
CA CYS A 743 38.88 13.72 -24.79
C CYS A 743 39.41 13.28 -26.16
N GLY A 744 39.20 14.07 -27.22
CA GLY A 744 39.71 13.76 -28.57
C GLY A 744 38.95 12.66 -29.32
N CYS A 745 37.89 12.10 -28.74
CA CYS A 745 36.97 11.21 -29.44
C CYS A 745 35.98 12.06 -30.26
N ASP A 746 36.21 12.26 -31.56
CA ASP A 746 35.22 12.88 -32.45
C ASP A 746 34.32 11.78 -33.05
N PRO A 747 33.06 11.66 -32.60
CA PRO A 747 32.14 10.67 -33.13
C PRO A 747 31.66 11.16 -34.50
N GLY A 748 32.07 10.47 -35.56
CA GLY A 748 31.67 10.76 -36.94
C GLY A 748 30.15 10.82 -37.13
N THR A 749 29.72 11.64 -38.10
CA THR A 749 28.33 11.91 -38.54
C THR A 749 27.30 12.01 -37.42
N LYS A 750 27.17 13.20 -36.87
CA LYS A 750 26.14 13.54 -35.88
C LYS A 750 24.79 13.70 -36.60
N LYS A 751 23.76 12.97 -36.17
CA LYS A 751 22.37 13.27 -36.57
C LYS A 751 21.94 14.64 -36.01
N PHE A 752 22.55 15.06 -34.90
CA PHE A 752 22.41 16.37 -34.26
C PHE A 752 23.76 16.82 -33.70
N GLY A 753 24.49 17.63 -34.46
CA GLY A 753 25.86 18.01 -34.14
C GLY A 753 26.04 19.39 -33.53
N TYR A 754 26.85 19.49 -32.48
CA TYR A 754 27.44 20.76 -32.01
C TYR A 754 28.67 21.11 -32.87
N SER A 755 28.47 21.92 -33.91
CA SER A 755 29.53 22.62 -34.63
C SER A 755 29.71 24.03 -34.03
N LYS A 756 30.88 24.29 -33.42
CA LYS A 756 31.29 25.66 -33.03
C LYS A 756 31.34 26.46 -34.35
N PRO A 757 30.77 27.66 -34.47
CA PRO A 757 31.01 28.49 -35.65
C PRO A 757 32.52 28.69 -35.78
N LYS A 758 33.06 28.46 -36.99
CA LYS A 758 34.45 28.85 -37.28
C LYS A 758 34.55 30.34 -36.98
N VAL A 759 35.58 30.73 -36.22
CA VAL A 759 35.93 32.13 -36.02
C VAL A 759 35.99 32.77 -37.41
N LYS A 760 35.24 33.86 -37.61
CA LYS A 760 35.28 34.63 -38.85
C LYS A 760 36.74 35.02 -39.10
N SER A 761 37.40 34.39 -40.06
CA SER A 761 38.50 35.04 -40.76
C SER A 761 37.85 36.11 -41.64
N GLU A 762 38.40 37.32 -41.59
CA GLU A 762 38.01 38.42 -42.46
C GLU A 762 38.07 37.96 -43.93
N ASP A 763 37.17 38.53 -44.73
CA ASP A 763 36.93 38.27 -46.15
C ASP A 763 36.08 37.04 -46.47
N TYR A 764 34.78 37.24 -46.69
CA TYR A 764 34.06 36.88 -47.93
C TYR A 764 32.56 37.25 -47.79
N TYR A 765 31.95 37.46 -48.95
CA TYR A 765 30.61 38.01 -49.24
C TYR A 765 29.43 37.52 -48.37
N TYR A 766 28.46 38.42 -48.19
CA TYR A 766 27.14 38.18 -47.59
C TYR A 766 26.34 37.11 -48.37
N GLU A 767 26.34 35.88 -47.89
CA GLU A 767 25.16 35.02 -47.91
C GLU A 767 24.50 35.07 -46.51
N PRO A 768 23.16 35.04 -46.40
CA PRO A 768 22.50 35.00 -45.10
C PRO A 768 22.79 33.66 -44.43
N ALA A 769 23.87 33.61 -43.66
CA ALA A 769 24.26 32.45 -42.89
C ALA A 769 23.14 32.07 -41.91
N GLU A 770 22.59 30.88 -42.05
CA GLU A 770 21.74 30.24 -41.04
C GLU A 770 22.47 30.30 -39.69
N GLU A 771 21.85 30.92 -38.68
CA GLU A 771 22.39 30.95 -37.33
C GLU A 771 22.59 29.51 -36.82
N PRO A 772 23.80 29.06 -36.45
CA PRO A 772 24.06 27.65 -36.07
C PRO A 772 23.50 27.27 -34.69
N TRP A 773 22.67 28.11 -34.08
CA TRP A 773 22.33 28.05 -32.66
C TRP A 773 20.83 28.05 -32.44
N ASN A 774 20.27 26.88 -32.11
CA ASN A 774 18.93 26.80 -31.54
C ASN A 774 18.96 25.97 -30.25
N VAL A 775 19.23 26.62 -29.11
CA VAL A 775 19.25 25.94 -27.79
C VAL A 775 17.92 25.27 -27.47
N ASP A 776 16.80 25.81 -27.96
CA ASP A 776 15.49 25.22 -27.73
C ASP A 776 15.32 23.88 -28.47
N SER A 777 15.96 23.70 -29.63
CA SER A 777 15.96 22.41 -30.34
C SER A 777 16.79 21.36 -29.60
N VAL A 778 17.94 21.74 -29.01
CA VAL A 778 18.77 20.85 -28.19
C VAL A 778 18.02 20.40 -26.94
N LYS A 779 17.35 21.32 -26.24
CA LYS A 779 16.54 21.01 -25.06
C LYS A 779 15.40 20.04 -25.38
N LEU A 780 14.68 20.32 -26.47
CA LEU A 780 13.59 19.48 -26.92
C LEU A 780 14.05 18.06 -27.27
N ASN A 781 15.19 17.93 -27.96
CA ASN A 781 15.76 16.63 -28.29
C ASN A 781 16.28 15.86 -27.06
N LEU A 782 16.92 16.56 -26.11
CA LEU A 782 17.35 15.94 -24.86
C LEU A 782 16.16 15.41 -24.06
N VAL A 783 15.09 16.19 -23.95
CA VAL A 783 13.85 15.73 -23.31
C VAL A 783 13.26 14.51 -24.02
N ARG A 784 13.22 14.52 -25.36
CA ARG A 784 12.73 13.36 -26.13
C ARG A 784 13.52 12.11 -25.77
N SER A 785 14.85 12.19 -25.71
CA SER A 785 15.69 11.06 -25.34
C SER A 785 15.45 10.61 -23.88
N LEU A 786 15.56 11.53 -22.92
CA LEU A 786 15.41 11.21 -21.50
C LEU A 786 14.02 10.64 -21.15
N SER A 787 12.96 11.12 -21.82
CA SER A 787 11.61 10.59 -21.60
C SER A 787 11.50 9.13 -22.06
N HIS A 788 12.10 8.78 -23.21
CA HIS A 788 12.09 7.39 -23.71
C HIS A 788 13.01 6.47 -22.91
N ILE A 789 14.16 6.96 -22.42
CA ILE A 789 15.00 6.21 -21.47
C ILE A 789 14.22 5.92 -20.20
N MET A 790 13.58 6.94 -19.61
CA MET A 790 12.73 6.78 -18.43
C MET A 790 11.64 5.72 -18.64
N LEU A 791 10.94 5.73 -19.79
CA LEU A 791 9.92 4.73 -20.11
C LEU A 791 10.51 3.31 -20.26
N ASN A 792 11.62 3.17 -20.98
CA ASN A 792 12.29 1.87 -21.16
C ASN A 792 12.77 1.30 -19.82
N ASP A 793 13.45 2.11 -19.02
CA ASP A 793 13.95 1.70 -17.70
C ASP A 793 12.78 1.31 -16.79
N LEU A 794 11.70 2.09 -16.79
CA LEU A 794 10.49 1.79 -16.04
C LEU A 794 9.85 0.46 -16.48
N MET A 795 9.75 0.19 -17.79
CA MET A 795 9.25 -1.10 -18.30
C MET A 795 10.11 -2.27 -17.84
N LEU A 796 11.44 -2.15 -17.91
CA LEU A 796 12.37 -3.19 -17.48
C LEU A 796 12.29 -3.44 -15.96
N ILE A 797 12.21 -2.37 -15.17
CA ILE A 797 12.05 -2.46 -13.71
C ILE A 797 10.73 -3.16 -13.38
N VAL A 798 9.61 -2.78 -14.01
CA VAL A 798 8.31 -3.40 -13.76
C VAL A 798 8.32 -4.89 -14.11
N ILE A 799 8.95 -5.30 -15.23
CA ILE A 799 9.07 -6.73 -15.57
C ILE A 799 9.88 -7.51 -14.55
N LEU A 800 10.95 -6.91 -14.01
CA LEU A 800 11.73 -7.54 -12.95
C LEU A 800 10.88 -7.78 -11.68
N LEU A 801 9.99 -6.84 -11.36
CA LEU A 801 9.18 -6.86 -10.14
C LEU A 801 7.87 -7.66 -10.27
N MET A 802 7.33 -7.83 -11.48
CA MET A 802 6.04 -8.52 -11.70
C MET A 802 6.11 -10.03 -11.44
N ARG A 803 4.96 -10.63 -11.08
CA ARG A 803 4.78 -12.09 -11.12
C ARG A 803 4.88 -12.62 -12.56
N PRO A 804 5.38 -13.85 -12.79
CA PRO A 804 5.60 -14.39 -14.12
C PRO A 804 4.39 -14.32 -15.08
N HIS A 805 3.18 -14.64 -14.59
CA HIS A 805 1.96 -14.58 -15.40
C HIS A 805 1.55 -13.15 -15.78
N ASN A 806 1.95 -12.13 -15.01
CA ASN A 806 1.58 -10.72 -15.27
C ASN A 806 2.55 -10.00 -16.22
N VAL A 807 3.70 -10.59 -16.56
CA VAL A 807 4.73 -9.93 -17.39
C VAL A 807 4.20 -9.47 -18.76
N ILE A 808 3.19 -10.15 -19.34
CA ILE A 808 2.57 -9.73 -20.61
C ILE A 808 1.85 -8.38 -20.53
N MET A 809 1.51 -7.91 -19.32
CA MET A 809 0.81 -6.64 -19.13
C MET A 809 1.68 -5.44 -19.49
N VAL A 810 2.99 -5.50 -19.23
CA VAL A 810 3.92 -4.40 -19.51
C VAL A 810 3.91 -3.96 -20.98
N PRO A 811 4.14 -4.85 -21.96
CA PRO A 811 4.05 -4.46 -23.37
C PRO A 811 2.60 -4.09 -23.76
N SER A 812 1.60 -4.69 -23.12
CA SER A 812 0.19 -4.42 -23.39
C SER A 812 -0.24 -3.00 -22.99
N VAL A 813 0.25 -2.46 -21.85
CA VAL A 813 0.01 -1.06 -21.44
C VAL A 813 0.54 -0.10 -22.50
N PHE A 814 1.76 -0.34 -23.00
CA PHE A 814 2.39 0.50 -24.02
C PHE A 814 1.60 0.47 -25.33
N VAL A 815 1.27 -0.74 -25.83
CA VAL A 815 0.48 -0.91 -27.06
C VAL A 815 -0.88 -0.23 -26.94
N THR A 816 -1.56 -0.41 -25.80
CA THR A 816 -2.85 0.25 -25.51
C THR A 816 -2.70 1.77 -25.55
N SER A 817 -1.71 2.32 -24.84
CA SER A 817 -1.46 3.76 -24.76
C SER A 817 -1.20 4.38 -26.14
N VAL A 818 -0.36 3.72 -26.96
CA VAL A 818 -0.03 4.19 -28.32
C VAL A 818 -1.24 4.10 -29.26
N MET A 819 -1.98 2.99 -29.24
CA MET A 819 -3.14 2.78 -30.12
C MET A 819 -4.29 3.71 -29.77
N ILE A 820 -4.66 3.80 -28.50
CA ILE A 820 -5.72 4.68 -28.03
C ILE A 820 -5.44 6.14 -28.35
N SER A 821 -4.20 6.58 -28.10
CA SER A 821 -3.82 7.97 -28.39
C SER A 821 -3.88 8.31 -29.88
N LYS A 822 -3.66 7.35 -30.77
CA LYS A 822 -3.85 7.56 -32.21
C LYS A 822 -5.31 7.74 -32.56
N CYS A 823 -6.22 7.06 -31.90
CA CYS A 823 -7.64 7.03 -32.27
C CYS A 823 -8.48 8.11 -31.62
N LEU A 824 -8.01 8.63 -30.49
CA LEU A 824 -8.57 9.78 -29.80
C LEU A 824 -8.04 11.11 -30.32
N ASP A 825 -7.26 11.12 -31.40
CA ASP A 825 -6.86 12.35 -32.06
C ASP A 825 -8.10 13.04 -32.66
N HIS A 826 -8.44 14.25 -32.23
CA HIS A 826 -9.64 14.95 -32.69
C HIS A 826 -9.58 15.32 -34.17
N ARG A 827 -8.40 15.28 -34.80
CA ARG A 827 -8.28 15.33 -36.27
C ARG A 827 -9.01 14.15 -36.92
N LEU A 828 -9.07 13.00 -36.25
CA LEU A 828 -9.80 11.83 -36.74
C LEU A 828 -11.26 11.83 -36.34
N LEU A 829 -11.60 12.33 -35.15
CA LEU A 829 -12.97 12.27 -34.63
C LEU A 829 -13.86 13.40 -35.17
N ASP A 830 -13.30 14.60 -35.43
CA ASP A 830 -14.07 15.79 -35.75
C ASP A 830 -13.62 16.46 -37.07
N GLY A 831 -14.54 16.65 -38.01
CA GLY A 831 -14.27 17.09 -39.39
C GLY A 831 -14.00 18.59 -39.65
N ARG A 832 -13.34 19.31 -38.74
CA ARG A 832 -12.93 20.73 -38.96
C ARG A 832 -11.57 21.03 -38.34
N ALA A 833 -10.59 21.58 -39.07
CA ALA A 833 -9.31 22.00 -38.51
C ALA A 833 -9.44 23.35 -37.76
N GLY A 834 -9.56 23.33 -36.43
CA GLY A 834 -9.74 24.53 -35.60
C GLY A 834 -8.61 24.74 -34.58
N LYS A 835 -8.21 26.00 -34.33
CA LYS A 835 -7.13 26.42 -33.41
C LYS A 835 -7.38 26.10 -31.91
N GLY A 836 -8.55 25.59 -31.52
CA GLY A 836 -8.89 25.22 -30.13
C GLY A 836 -8.76 23.73 -29.80
N LYS A 837 -8.61 22.86 -30.81
CA LYS A 837 -8.65 21.40 -30.63
C LYS A 837 -7.49 20.83 -29.85
N GLU A 838 -6.28 21.38 -30.01
CA GLU A 838 -5.08 20.88 -29.33
C GLU A 838 -5.21 20.82 -27.80
N VAL A 839 -6.02 21.71 -27.22
CA VAL A 839 -6.30 21.72 -25.79
C VAL A 839 -7.29 20.60 -25.42
N ALA A 840 -8.34 20.41 -26.22
CA ALA A 840 -9.30 19.32 -26.06
C ALA A 840 -8.62 17.94 -26.19
N ASP A 841 -7.80 17.75 -27.22
CA ASP A 841 -6.98 16.54 -27.42
C ASP A 841 -6.13 16.24 -26.18
N LEU A 842 -5.52 17.27 -25.60
CA LEU A 842 -4.66 17.12 -24.43
C LEU A 842 -5.45 16.77 -23.16
N ILE A 843 -6.67 17.29 -23.00
CA ILE A 843 -7.58 16.88 -21.92
C ILE A 843 -7.97 15.40 -22.10
N GLY A 844 -8.47 15.02 -23.28
CA GLY A 844 -8.88 13.65 -23.59
C GLY A 844 -7.72 12.66 -23.44
N GLN A 845 -6.54 12.98 -23.99
CA GLN A 845 -5.34 12.16 -23.84
C GLN A 845 -4.88 12.07 -22.37
N SER A 846 -4.98 13.13 -21.58
CA SER A 846 -4.59 13.05 -20.16
C SER A 846 -5.50 12.11 -19.38
N LEU A 847 -6.82 12.26 -19.52
CA LEU A 847 -7.79 11.47 -18.77
C LEU A 847 -7.82 10.01 -19.22
N VAL A 848 -7.67 9.71 -20.51
CA VAL A 848 -7.64 8.32 -20.96
C VAL A 848 -6.41 7.56 -20.44
N HIS A 849 -5.24 8.19 -20.30
CA HIS A 849 -4.07 7.52 -19.73
C HIS A 849 -4.23 7.28 -18.22
N VAL A 850 -4.98 8.13 -17.51
CA VAL A 850 -5.41 7.85 -16.14
C VAL A 850 -6.28 6.58 -16.12
N TRP A 851 -7.26 6.46 -17.02
CA TRP A 851 -8.14 5.29 -17.11
C TRP A 851 -7.38 4.02 -17.50
N ILE A 852 -6.48 4.09 -18.49
CA ILE A 852 -5.59 2.97 -18.84
C ILE A 852 -4.81 2.51 -17.61
N GLY A 853 -4.23 3.47 -16.87
CA GLY A 853 -3.52 3.18 -15.64
C GLY A 853 -4.36 2.39 -14.64
N MET A 854 -5.57 2.85 -14.34
CA MET A 854 -6.47 2.20 -13.39
C MET A 854 -6.97 0.84 -13.87
N VAL A 855 -7.28 0.69 -15.16
CA VAL A 855 -7.71 -0.60 -15.72
C VAL A 855 -6.60 -1.65 -15.61
N PHE A 856 -5.35 -1.27 -15.90
CA PHE A 856 -4.20 -2.18 -15.74
C PHE A 856 -3.81 -2.42 -14.28
N PHE A 857 -4.05 -1.47 -13.38
CA PHE A 857 -3.94 -1.69 -11.94
C PHE A 857 -4.81 -2.88 -11.51
N PHE A 858 -6.06 -2.95 -11.98
CA PHE A 858 -6.95 -4.07 -11.66
C PHE A 858 -6.66 -5.32 -12.49
N TYR A 859 -6.26 -5.23 -13.76
CA TYR A 859 -5.88 -6.43 -14.53
C TYR A 859 -4.73 -7.18 -13.87
N GLN A 860 -3.80 -6.49 -13.21
CA GLN A 860 -2.69 -7.10 -12.47
C GLN A 860 -3.13 -7.91 -11.23
N GLY A 861 -4.38 -7.80 -10.80
CA GLY A 861 -4.88 -8.46 -9.59
C GLY A 861 -4.90 -7.56 -8.35
N ASN A 862 -4.52 -6.28 -8.46
CA ASN A 862 -4.63 -5.37 -7.32
C ASN A 862 -6.10 -5.08 -6.99
N SER A 863 -6.39 -4.84 -5.72
CA SER A 863 -7.69 -4.42 -5.21
C SER A 863 -7.53 -3.32 -4.17
N ASN A 864 -8.63 -2.87 -3.57
CA ASN A 864 -8.59 -1.94 -2.43
C ASN A 864 -8.34 -2.65 -1.08
N SER A 865 -8.00 -3.94 -1.08
CA SER A 865 -7.64 -4.72 0.11
C SER A 865 -6.13 -4.82 0.28
N LEU A 866 -5.64 -4.63 1.52
CA LEU A 866 -4.23 -4.80 1.87
C LEU A 866 -3.70 -6.21 1.52
N ALA A 867 -4.59 -7.22 1.48
CA ALA A 867 -4.24 -8.59 1.09
C ALA A 867 -3.80 -8.73 -0.37
N SER A 868 -4.17 -7.79 -1.23
CA SER A 868 -3.77 -7.80 -2.65
C SER A 868 -2.39 -7.20 -2.91
N VAL A 869 -1.73 -6.63 -1.88
CA VAL A 869 -0.39 -6.06 -2.02
C VAL A 869 0.63 -7.20 -2.09
N ASP A 870 1.33 -7.30 -3.23
CA ASP A 870 2.43 -8.26 -3.38
C ASP A 870 3.68 -7.82 -2.61
N LEU A 871 3.83 -8.33 -1.39
CA LEU A 871 4.99 -8.09 -0.54
C LEU A 871 6.29 -8.60 -1.18
N GLY A 872 6.25 -9.72 -1.92
CA GLY A 872 7.42 -10.34 -2.54
C GLY A 872 8.13 -9.41 -3.52
N SER A 873 7.37 -8.57 -4.24
CA SER A 873 7.91 -7.56 -5.16
C SER A 873 8.84 -6.54 -4.46
N GLY A 874 8.62 -6.25 -3.17
CA GLY A 874 9.45 -5.34 -2.38
C GLY A 874 10.87 -5.86 -2.14
N TYR A 875 11.01 -7.18 -2.06
CA TYR A 875 12.22 -7.86 -1.61
C TYR A 875 13.15 -8.31 -2.74
N VAL A 876 12.75 -8.14 -4.00
CA VAL A 876 13.56 -8.53 -5.18
C VAL A 876 14.98 -7.95 -5.09
N GLY A 877 15.97 -8.81 -4.89
CA GLY A 877 17.39 -8.42 -4.79
C GLY A 877 17.79 -7.69 -3.50
N LEU A 878 17.18 -8.02 -2.35
CA LEU A 878 17.63 -7.56 -1.02
C LEU A 878 18.14 -8.73 -0.17
N ARG A 879 19.18 -8.48 0.63
CA ARG A 879 19.66 -9.39 1.70
C ARG A 879 18.96 -9.14 3.03
N GLU A 880 18.61 -7.88 3.28
CA GLU A 880 18.08 -7.38 4.53
C GLU A 880 16.95 -6.40 4.25
N TYR A 881 16.02 -6.29 5.20
CA TYR A 881 14.91 -5.34 5.10
C TYR A 881 15.39 -3.90 5.18
N SER A 882 14.93 -3.13 4.19
CA SER A 882 15.11 -1.69 4.17
C SER A 882 13.75 -1.05 3.88
N PRO A 883 13.13 -0.36 4.86
CA PRO A 883 11.75 0.11 4.74
C PRO A 883 11.50 0.91 3.47
N TRP A 884 12.43 1.81 3.12
CA TRP A 884 12.28 2.69 1.97
C TRP A 884 12.45 1.96 0.62
N ARG A 885 13.34 0.96 0.53
CA ARG A 885 13.53 0.18 -0.72
C ARG A 885 12.33 -0.69 -1.00
N VAL A 886 11.86 -1.37 0.05
CA VAL A 886 10.70 -2.27 0.01
C VAL A 886 9.46 -1.47 -0.37
N ALA A 887 9.17 -0.37 0.33
CA ALA A 887 8.01 0.48 0.03
C ALA A 887 8.04 1.05 -1.40
N LEU A 888 9.21 1.51 -1.88
CA LEU A 888 9.34 2.05 -3.23
C LEU A 888 9.07 0.98 -4.30
N ARG A 889 9.60 -0.24 -4.14
CA ARG A 889 9.43 -1.33 -5.09
C ARG A 889 8.01 -1.90 -5.06
N MET A 890 7.45 -2.12 -3.88
CA MET A 890 6.06 -2.55 -3.73
C MET A 890 5.10 -1.53 -4.35
N GLY A 891 5.30 -0.24 -4.08
CA GLY A 891 4.47 0.80 -4.67
C GLY A 891 4.66 0.92 -6.18
N LEU A 892 5.88 0.75 -6.69
CA LEU A 892 6.13 0.73 -8.14
C LEU A 892 5.50 -0.49 -8.82
N HIS A 893 5.51 -1.65 -8.17
CA HIS A 893 4.81 -2.84 -8.61
C HIS A 893 3.29 -2.63 -8.60
N ALA A 894 2.72 -2.18 -7.47
CA ALA A 894 1.29 -1.95 -7.33
C ALA A 894 0.76 -0.91 -8.34
N TYR A 895 1.49 0.20 -8.52
CA TYR A 895 1.10 1.29 -9.43
C TYR A 895 1.83 1.23 -10.79
N ALA A 896 2.26 0.05 -11.23
CA ALA A 896 2.96 -0.15 -12.49
C ALA A 896 2.13 0.34 -13.70
N GLY A 897 0.86 -0.04 -13.78
CA GLY A 897 -0.07 0.40 -14.83
C GLY A 897 -0.15 1.93 -14.95
N PRO A 898 -0.54 2.65 -13.87
CA PRO A 898 -0.56 4.11 -13.85
C PRO A 898 0.78 4.77 -14.18
N ALA A 899 1.90 4.23 -13.67
CA ALA A 899 3.22 4.77 -13.94
C ALA A 899 3.61 4.64 -15.42
N LEU A 900 3.40 3.46 -16.02
CA LEU A 900 3.69 3.19 -17.42
C LEU A 900 2.80 4.00 -18.37
N ALA A 901 1.50 4.10 -18.08
CA ALA A 901 0.58 4.90 -18.88
C ALA A 901 0.94 6.40 -18.83
N GLY A 902 1.29 6.92 -17.65
CA GLY A 902 1.76 8.29 -17.49
C GLY A 902 3.07 8.55 -18.26
N ALA A 903 4.06 7.66 -18.12
CA ALA A 903 5.33 7.76 -18.83
C ALA A 903 5.14 7.75 -20.36
N ALA A 904 4.27 6.88 -20.88
CA ALA A 904 3.92 6.83 -22.30
C ALA A 904 3.30 8.15 -22.81
N LEU A 905 2.43 8.78 -22.02
CA LEU A 905 1.86 10.09 -22.33
C LEU A 905 2.95 11.16 -22.45
N PHE A 906 3.87 11.26 -21.48
CA PHE A 906 4.95 12.26 -21.52
C PHE A 906 5.92 12.04 -22.70
N CYS A 907 6.21 10.79 -23.07
CA CYS A 907 6.96 10.48 -24.30
C CYS A 907 6.23 11.01 -25.54
N ARG A 908 4.92 10.79 -25.63
CA ARG A 908 4.10 11.29 -26.75
C ARG A 908 4.10 12.82 -26.82
N LEU A 909 3.97 13.50 -25.68
CA LEU A 909 4.04 14.97 -25.63
C LEU A 909 5.38 15.50 -26.16
N ALA A 910 6.49 14.84 -25.82
CA ALA A 910 7.81 15.21 -26.31
C ALA A 910 7.95 15.00 -27.83
N LEU A 911 7.32 13.97 -28.39
CA LEU A 911 7.33 13.69 -29.83
C LEU A 911 6.46 14.67 -30.63
N LEU A 912 5.26 14.99 -30.16
CA LEU A 912 4.30 15.86 -30.86
C LEU A 912 4.66 17.35 -30.80
N SER A 913 5.59 17.72 -29.93
CA SER A 913 5.98 19.12 -29.77
C SER A 913 7.06 19.50 -30.78
N ASP A 914 6.78 20.51 -31.60
CA ASP A 914 7.76 21.04 -32.58
C ASP A 914 8.74 22.04 -31.96
N THR A 915 8.32 22.71 -30.89
CA THR A 915 9.11 23.74 -30.20
C THR A 915 9.18 23.48 -28.70
N TRP A 916 10.25 23.95 -28.05
CA TRP A 916 10.42 23.86 -26.60
C TRP A 916 9.27 24.51 -25.81
N GLN A 917 8.78 25.67 -26.26
CA GLN A 917 7.67 26.35 -25.59
C GLN A 917 6.38 25.55 -25.66
N ARG A 918 6.08 24.94 -26.81
CA ARG A 918 4.92 24.07 -26.99
C ARG A 918 5.00 22.85 -26.06
N TYR A 919 6.16 22.20 -26.00
CA TYR A 919 6.40 21.08 -25.08
C TYR A 919 6.13 21.47 -23.62
N ILE A 920 6.73 22.57 -23.16
CA ILE A 920 6.56 23.00 -21.77
C ILE A 920 5.12 23.42 -21.46
N GLN A 921 4.42 24.02 -22.41
CA GLN A 921 3.01 24.36 -22.24
C GLN A 921 2.14 23.11 -22.12
N SER A 922 2.39 22.09 -22.95
CA SER A 922 1.71 20.79 -22.86
C SER A 922 1.99 20.10 -21.53
N VAL A 923 3.25 20.04 -21.09
CA VAL A 923 3.63 19.47 -19.79
C VAL A 923 2.93 20.20 -18.65
N TRP A 924 2.94 21.53 -18.65
CA TRP A 924 2.28 22.33 -17.62
C TRP A 924 0.77 22.03 -17.53
N ARG A 925 0.10 21.91 -18.68
CA ARG A 925 -1.33 21.54 -18.74
C ARG A 925 -1.58 20.13 -18.20
N VAL A 926 -0.83 19.13 -18.65
CA VAL A 926 -0.98 17.74 -18.19
C VAL A 926 -0.69 17.61 -16.70
N CYS A 927 0.38 18.25 -16.19
CA CYS A 927 0.70 18.26 -14.75
C CYS A 927 -0.44 18.85 -13.92
N ASN A 928 -1.07 19.93 -14.37
CA ASN A 928 -2.23 20.52 -13.68
C ASN A 928 -3.45 19.59 -13.72
N ILE A 929 -3.71 18.90 -14.84
CA ILE A 929 -4.82 17.93 -14.96
C ILE A 929 -4.62 16.74 -14.01
N TYR A 930 -3.42 16.14 -14.00
CA TYR A 930 -3.09 15.02 -13.10
C TYR A 930 -3.17 15.42 -11.63
N ALA A 931 -2.64 16.61 -11.28
CA ALA A 931 -2.73 17.14 -9.94
C ALA A 931 -4.19 17.37 -9.53
N LEU A 932 -4.99 18.03 -10.37
CA LEU A 932 -6.41 18.27 -10.10
C LEU A 932 -7.17 16.96 -9.92
N HIS A 933 -7.00 15.99 -10.82
CA HIS A 933 -7.63 14.67 -10.72
C HIS A 933 -7.34 14.03 -9.36
N ARG A 934 -6.06 13.99 -8.96
CA ARG A 934 -5.65 13.34 -7.71
C ARG A 934 -6.17 14.08 -6.47
N ILE A 935 -6.05 15.42 -6.43
CA ILE A 935 -6.52 16.23 -5.30
C ILE A 935 -8.04 16.11 -5.16
N TYR A 936 -8.78 16.18 -6.28
CA TYR A 936 -10.24 16.04 -6.29
C TYR A 936 -10.68 14.66 -5.78
N ALA A 937 -10.08 13.58 -6.29
CA ALA A 937 -10.42 12.22 -5.88
C ALA A 937 -10.23 12.01 -4.37
N VAL A 938 -9.10 12.47 -3.83
CA VAL A 938 -8.82 12.40 -2.39
C VAL A 938 -9.77 13.28 -1.57
N ALA A 939 -10.04 14.51 -2.02
CA ALA A 939 -10.94 15.42 -1.31
C ALA A 939 -12.35 14.84 -1.16
N VAL A 940 -12.90 14.27 -2.24
CA VAL A 940 -14.21 13.60 -2.22
C VAL A 940 -14.16 12.36 -1.33
N TYR A 941 -13.12 11.54 -1.46
CA TYR A 941 -13.01 10.31 -0.67
C TYR A 941 -12.85 10.59 0.84
N CYS A 942 -12.15 11.66 1.23
CA CYS A 942 -12.09 12.10 2.61
C CYS A 942 -13.49 12.43 3.17
N VAL A 943 -14.39 13.04 2.40
CA VAL A 943 -15.80 13.25 2.85
C VAL A 943 -16.53 11.95 3.04
N VAL A 944 -16.37 11.01 2.09
CA VAL A 944 -16.94 9.67 2.20
C VAL A 944 -16.45 9.00 3.50
N ALA A 945 -15.14 8.99 3.73
CA ALA A 945 -14.55 8.40 4.94
C ALA A 945 -15.05 9.07 6.23
N VAL A 946 -15.17 10.40 6.27
CA VAL A 946 -15.74 11.12 7.43
C VAL A 946 -17.20 10.77 7.66
N THR A 947 -17.98 10.66 6.60
CA THR A 947 -19.41 10.32 6.65
C THR A 947 -19.60 8.91 7.20
N PHE A 948 -18.76 7.96 6.75
CA PHE A 948 -18.83 6.55 7.12
C PHE A 948 -17.85 6.12 8.23
N ARG A 949 -17.31 7.06 9.02
CA ARG A 949 -16.32 6.76 10.08
C ARG A 949 -16.83 5.81 11.18
N HIS A 950 -18.15 5.74 11.37
CA HIS A 950 -18.80 4.83 12.32
C HIS A 950 -19.47 3.63 11.62
N HIS A 951 -19.22 3.46 10.32
CA HIS A 951 -19.75 2.35 9.55
C HIS A 951 -19.03 1.04 9.93
N LEU A 952 -19.75 -0.09 9.90
CA LEU A 952 -19.22 -1.41 10.25
C LEU A 952 -17.93 -1.77 9.47
N PHE A 953 -17.87 -1.37 8.19
CA PHE A 953 -16.73 -1.61 7.29
C PHE A 953 -15.67 -0.49 7.28
N VAL A 954 -15.64 0.41 8.25
CA VAL A 954 -14.66 1.52 8.29
C VAL A 954 -13.21 1.01 8.25
N TRP A 955 -12.91 -0.09 8.95
CA TRP A 955 -11.56 -0.66 9.04
C TRP A 955 -11.25 -1.67 7.94
N SER A 956 -12.25 -2.37 7.40
CA SER A 956 -12.05 -3.43 6.40
C SER A 956 -12.12 -2.93 4.96
N VAL A 957 -12.86 -1.85 4.68
CA VAL A 957 -13.09 -1.33 3.31
C VAL A 957 -12.61 0.11 3.18
N PHE A 958 -13.11 1.02 4.03
CA PHE A 958 -12.83 2.46 3.84
C PHE A 958 -11.37 2.83 4.15
N SER A 959 -10.81 2.27 5.23
CA SER A 959 -9.45 2.56 5.69
C SER A 959 -8.36 2.03 4.75
N PRO A 960 -8.43 0.77 4.26
CA PRO A 960 -7.53 0.29 3.21
C PRO A 960 -7.54 1.17 1.96
N LYS A 961 -8.71 1.48 1.41
CA LYS A 961 -8.85 2.39 0.26
C LYS A 961 -8.23 3.76 0.52
N LEU A 962 -8.40 4.32 1.73
CA LEU A 962 -7.77 5.59 2.12
C LEU A 962 -6.23 5.51 2.08
N LEU A 963 -5.64 4.40 2.53
CA LEU A 963 -4.19 4.16 2.44
C LEU A 963 -3.72 3.99 0.98
N TYR A 964 -4.46 3.24 0.16
CA TYR A 964 -4.17 3.16 -1.28
C TYR A 964 -4.19 4.56 -1.89
N ASP A 965 -5.19 5.36 -1.58
CA ASP A 965 -5.28 6.73 -2.08
C ASP A 965 -4.16 7.65 -1.56
N PHE A 966 -3.66 7.43 -0.33
CA PHE A 966 -2.46 8.11 0.15
C PHE A 966 -1.23 7.72 -0.65
N VAL A 967 -0.95 6.43 -0.81
CA VAL A 967 0.22 5.93 -1.55
C VAL A 967 0.15 6.35 -3.02
N ALA A 968 -1.02 6.26 -3.66
CA ALA A 968 -1.23 6.74 -5.02
C ALA A 968 -0.90 8.24 -5.16
N THR A 969 -1.22 9.05 -4.14
CA THR A 969 -0.89 10.49 -4.11
C THR A 969 0.62 10.69 -4.01
N VAL A 970 1.32 9.95 -3.14
CA VAL A 970 2.78 9.98 -3.03
C VAL A 970 3.44 9.63 -4.36
N PHE A 971 3.01 8.55 -5.02
CA PHE A 971 3.54 8.14 -6.33
C PHE A 971 3.19 9.14 -7.44
N THR A 972 2.03 9.80 -7.39
CA THR A 972 1.69 10.87 -8.33
C THR A 972 2.60 12.09 -8.14
N VAL A 973 2.89 12.49 -6.90
CA VAL A 973 3.87 13.55 -6.60
C VAL A 973 5.24 13.17 -7.15
N GLN A 974 5.70 11.94 -6.88
CA GLN A 974 6.99 11.46 -7.36
C GLN A 974 7.06 11.45 -8.89
N ALA A 975 6.02 10.96 -9.57
CA ALA A 975 5.97 10.93 -11.03
C ALA A 975 6.06 12.34 -11.65
N LEU A 976 5.27 13.29 -11.15
CA LEU A 976 5.31 14.68 -11.62
C LEU A 976 6.63 15.38 -11.26
N ALA A 977 7.24 15.05 -10.12
CA ALA A 977 8.56 15.53 -9.73
C ALA A 977 9.67 15.01 -10.67
N THR A 978 9.60 13.75 -11.10
CA THR A 978 10.53 13.18 -12.09
C THR A 978 10.47 13.95 -13.41
N ILE A 979 9.26 14.30 -13.89
CA ILE A 979 9.11 15.14 -15.10
C ILE A 979 9.71 16.54 -14.87
N ALA A 980 9.53 17.11 -13.68
CA ALA A 980 10.16 18.39 -13.32
C ALA A 980 11.69 18.32 -13.30
N GLN A 981 12.26 17.22 -12.83
CA GLN A 981 13.70 16.97 -12.82
C GLN A 981 14.25 16.82 -14.25
N ILE A 982 13.57 16.10 -15.15
CA ILE A 982 13.96 15.99 -16.56
C ILE A 982 14.01 17.38 -17.21
N VAL A 983 12.97 18.19 -17.01
CA VAL A 983 12.93 19.58 -17.52
C VAL A 983 14.04 20.44 -16.90
N LEU A 984 14.30 20.31 -15.60
CA LEU A 984 15.38 21.03 -14.91
C LEU A 984 16.75 20.67 -15.47
N LEU A 985 17.00 19.38 -15.71
CA LEU A 985 18.26 18.86 -16.23
C LEU A 985 18.59 19.47 -17.60
N THR A 986 17.59 19.69 -18.45
CA THR A 986 17.79 20.35 -19.76
C THR A 986 18.19 21.82 -19.67
N ASN A 987 17.91 22.48 -18.54
CA ASN A 987 18.39 23.83 -18.28
C ASN A 987 19.82 23.81 -17.71
N LEU A 988 20.18 22.79 -16.93
CA LEU A 988 21.53 22.61 -16.39
C LEU A 988 22.55 22.26 -17.48
N THR A 989 22.18 21.41 -18.43
CA THR A 989 23.07 21.03 -19.55
C THR A 989 23.45 22.22 -20.41
N ARG A 990 22.59 23.25 -20.52
CA ARG A 990 22.94 24.56 -21.11
C ARG A 990 24.06 25.27 -20.34
N TRP A 991 23.97 25.30 -19.01
CA TRP A 991 24.99 25.93 -18.16
C TRP A 991 26.33 25.20 -18.27
N VAL A 992 26.32 23.87 -18.19
CA VAL A 992 27.52 23.03 -18.36
C VAL A 992 28.13 23.18 -19.76
N ALA A 993 27.31 23.23 -20.81
CA ALA A 993 27.78 23.49 -22.17
C ALA A 993 28.39 24.90 -22.32
N SER A 994 27.91 25.87 -21.55
CA SER A 994 28.43 27.26 -21.57
C SER A 994 29.72 27.47 -20.75
N LEU A 995 30.02 26.56 -19.81
CA LEU A 995 31.23 26.62 -18.97
C LEU A 995 32.52 26.16 -19.67
N ARG A 996 32.45 25.74 -20.93
CA ARG A 996 33.62 25.32 -21.70
C ARG A 996 34.23 26.48 -22.47
N PHE A 997 35.39 26.91 -21.98
CA PHE A 997 36.37 27.75 -22.69
C PHE A 997 36.79 27.10 -24.03
#